data_AF-A0A505HLZ8-F1
#
_entry.id   AF-A0A505HLZ8-F1
#
_cell.length_a   1.000
_cell.length_b   1.000
_cell.length_c   1.000
_cell.angle_alpha   90.00
_cell.angle_beta   90.00
_cell.angle_gamma   90.00
#
_symmetry.space_group_name_H-M   'P 1'
#
loop_
_entity.id
_entity.type
_entity.pdbx_description
1 polymer ?
#
loop_
_entity_poly.entity_id
_entity_poly.type
_entity_poly.pdbx_seq_one_letter_code
_entity_poly.pdbx_strand_id
1 'polypeptide(L)'
;MSTQKAVIVTEPKTAGLVSSRAIPKLRDDYVLVKTVSVGLNPTDWKHTDYLSPPGVLLGCDYSGVVEAVGKDVKLPWKKGDRICGSTHGGNAIEPEDGSFAEYIVVKGDVQFRIPEHLSFQEAATLGVGIQTVGQALYQTLGLAPPTQPIQKTTPILIYGGSTATGTLAIQFAKLSGYQVFTTCSPHNFDLVRGLGADFVFDYNDPESASQIRKQTNNSLTLVMDCISLPSSVDFSDQALSTEGGAYLSLLPGKIDRGNVNNHSILVYTTLGEAFNFGDMSLPAKPEDFEHAKKFTQVAQTLLDQGKIKVHPPKVGKDGLSGVLGGLELLRTGKETLVGFYYDRVLSPLTNDFFGFISDDISPVMEQQTQNDLPFFNWDDFSPLPGSVTSDITSLLSTRSYPLLKSSNSQNAQSNTSSSSPGDFTPEFASYFNQTSSKQAPLSEPTTTRPQKRQRNGYKTIAQANDRGARRELGDSKINSEERRRLQLRVAQRAYRSRQQATLDGLKNHISTLETSIERMSSAMLSFSEKLVQSGLLRSNSALTAELRDTMTVFLNVASQANLDDEKSVSVDYNKTIDSPPASYQPTIEHPSPNIPLHLPVDVTGLYTPTSANLPYTVNDPPGTSIIGISEFMERLLLAASHQGYLALCNPSISLNQLQRPFGFIFSMMNRERLTSFFKAELHAQLSQKPLDGWEGIPFFRLGGAGTHYPDQRSSGSFVPRHHRWDTVEDPLSLATANLRTQLEGDWFDLQDLEGYIREKNVLLLTSAVL
;
A
#
# COMPACT_ATOMS: atom_id res chain seq x y z
N MET A 1 7.38 -13.25 37.86
CA MET A 1 7.72 -11.85 37.50
C MET A 1 6.45 -11.16 37.07
N SER A 2 6.40 -9.82 37.07
CA SER A 2 5.32 -9.10 36.38
C SER A 2 5.45 -9.29 34.87
N THR A 3 4.32 -9.43 34.19
CA THR A 3 4.22 -9.55 32.73
C THR A 3 3.35 -8.43 32.16
N GLN A 4 3.46 -8.24 30.86
CA GLN A 4 2.82 -7.17 30.10
C GLN A 4 2.43 -7.64 28.68
N LYS A 5 1.57 -6.87 28.02
CA LYS A 5 1.32 -7.00 26.59
C LYS A 5 2.48 -6.41 25.78
N ALA A 6 2.84 -7.09 24.70
CA ALA A 6 3.90 -6.69 23.79
C ALA A 6 3.67 -7.24 22.37
N VAL A 7 4.01 -6.48 21.33
CA VAL A 7 4.12 -6.99 19.95
C VAL A 7 5.56 -7.39 19.69
N ILE A 8 5.78 -8.68 19.46
CA ILE A 8 7.10 -9.28 19.25
C ILE A 8 7.16 -9.96 17.88
N VAL A 9 8.35 -10.30 17.40
CA VAL A 9 8.50 -11.35 16.38
C VAL A 9 8.19 -12.68 17.06
N THR A 10 7.07 -13.32 16.72
CA THR A 10 6.67 -14.61 17.34
C THR A 10 7.30 -15.80 16.62
N GLU A 11 7.41 -15.71 15.30
CA GLU A 11 8.00 -16.70 14.40
C GLU A 11 8.73 -15.95 13.27
N PRO A 12 9.63 -16.59 12.50
CA PRO A 12 10.35 -15.91 11.42
C PRO A 12 9.36 -15.27 10.43
N LYS A 13 9.50 -13.96 10.18
CA LYS A 13 8.59 -13.15 9.33
C LYS A 13 7.17 -12.93 9.86
N THR A 14 6.94 -13.22 11.14
CA THR A 14 5.62 -13.10 11.79
C THR A 14 5.71 -12.23 13.05
N ALA A 15 5.04 -11.07 13.02
CA ALA A 15 4.80 -10.27 14.22
C ALA A 15 3.49 -10.71 14.90
N GLY A 16 3.48 -10.75 16.24
CA GLY A 16 2.31 -11.17 17.01
C GLY A 16 2.24 -10.50 18.39
N LEU A 17 1.01 -10.32 18.87
CA LEU A 17 0.73 -9.78 20.20
C LEU A 17 0.78 -10.90 21.25
N VAL A 18 1.66 -10.76 22.24
CA VAL A 18 1.73 -11.64 23.42
C VAL A 18 1.31 -10.88 24.68
N SER A 19 0.77 -11.59 25.68
CA SER A 19 0.35 -11.05 26.99
C SER A 19 1.28 -11.45 28.15
N SER A 20 2.33 -12.22 27.86
CA SER A 20 3.22 -12.87 28.83
C SER A 20 4.67 -12.36 28.78
N ARG A 21 4.96 -11.29 28.02
CA ARG A 21 6.29 -10.69 27.97
C ARG A 21 6.65 -10.12 29.34
N ALA A 22 7.87 -10.31 29.81
CA ALA A 22 8.32 -9.70 31.06
C ALA A 22 8.37 -8.16 30.94
N ILE A 23 8.21 -7.46 32.05
CA ILE A 23 8.59 -6.04 32.14
C ILE A 23 10.13 -5.96 32.10
N PRO A 24 10.74 -5.12 31.25
CA PRO A 24 12.20 -5.02 31.12
C PRO A 24 12.86 -4.55 32.41
N LYS A 25 14.12 -4.95 32.60
CA LYS A 25 14.96 -4.42 33.69
C LYS A 25 15.53 -3.07 33.27
N LEU A 26 15.52 -2.11 34.18
CA LEU A 26 16.15 -0.81 33.98
C LEU A 26 17.67 -0.97 33.86
N ARG A 27 18.23 -0.69 32.67
CA ARG A 27 19.68 -0.51 32.46
C ARG A 27 20.14 0.83 33.04
N ASP A 28 21.42 0.94 33.40
CA ASP A 28 21.94 2.06 34.21
C ASP A 28 21.87 3.43 33.52
N ASP A 29 22.02 3.48 32.20
CA ASP A 29 21.94 4.69 31.36
C ASP A 29 20.65 4.76 30.52
N TYR A 30 19.63 4.02 30.97
CA TYR A 30 18.29 3.96 30.37
C TYR A 30 17.24 4.60 31.29
N VAL A 31 16.06 4.83 30.71
CA VAL A 31 14.84 5.26 31.41
C VAL A 31 13.78 4.19 31.21
N LEU A 32 13.08 3.80 32.29
CA LEU A 32 11.90 2.93 32.23
C LEU A 32 10.68 3.82 32.00
N VAL A 33 9.94 3.56 30.93
CA VAL A 33 8.78 4.35 30.49
C VAL A 33 7.54 3.47 30.49
N LYS A 34 6.44 3.99 31.05
CA LYS A 34 5.10 3.46 30.81
C LYS A 34 4.56 4.06 29.52
N THR A 35 4.37 3.25 28.49
CA THR A 35 3.95 3.68 27.16
C THR A 35 2.50 4.19 27.16
N VAL A 36 2.21 5.21 26.35
CA VAL A 36 0.87 5.78 26.16
C VAL A 36 0.46 5.79 24.68
N SER A 37 1.40 6.03 23.76
CA SER A 37 1.20 5.91 22.32
C SER A 37 2.47 5.45 21.62
N VAL A 38 2.35 4.87 20.43
CA VAL A 38 3.48 4.38 19.62
C VAL A 38 3.42 4.92 18.19
N GLY A 39 4.58 5.21 17.60
CA GLY A 39 4.69 5.52 16.17
C GLY A 39 5.01 4.26 15.40
N LEU A 40 4.38 4.07 14.23
CA LEU A 40 4.75 3.01 13.31
C LEU A 40 5.63 3.58 12.20
N ASN A 41 6.63 2.81 11.79
CA ASN A 41 7.60 3.20 10.79
C ASN A 41 7.82 2.08 9.76
N PRO A 42 8.21 2.41 8.51
CA PRO A 42 8.55 1.41 7.50
C PRO A 42 9.71 0.48 7.87
N THR A 43 10.42 0.74 8.98
CA THR A 43 11.47 -0.13 9.51
C THR A 43 10.91 -1.28 10.37
N ASP A 44 9.76 -1.09 11.03
CA ASP A 44 9.22 -2.07 11.99
C ASP A 44 8.76 -3.37 11.30
N TRP A 45 8.07 -3.23 10.15
CA TRP A 45 7.68 -4.37 9.33
C TRP A 45 8.88 -4.97 8.59
N LYS A 46 9.89 -4.17 8.21
CA LYS A 46 11.13 -4.68 7.59
C LYS A 46 11.98 -5.50 8.56
N HIS A 47 12.00 -5.11 9.84
CA HIS A 47 12.64 -5.90 10.90
C HIS A 47 11.95 -7.26 11.03
N THR A 48 10.62 -7.26 11.12
CA THR A 48 9.80 -8.49 11.11
C THR A 48 10.13 -9.38 9.91
N ASP A 49 10.07 -8.84 8.69
CA ASP A 49 10.07 -9.62 7.45
C ASP A 49 11.48 -10.09 7.01
N TYR A 50 12.55 -9.42 7.44
CA TYR A 50 13.89 -9.59 6.87
C TYR A 50 15.07 -9.63 7.85
N LEU A 51 14.97 -9.09 9.08
CA LEU A 51 16.16 -8.81 9.91
C LEU A 51 16.14 -9.45 11.31
N SER A 52 14.96 -9.59 11.92
CA SER A 52 14.83 -9.89 13.34
C SER A 52 14.50 -11.36 13.62
N PRO A 53 15.19 -12.02 14.56
CA PRO A 53 14.85 -13.37 14.99
C PRO A 53 13.61 -13.40 15.89
N PRO A 54 12.95 -14.57 16.06
CA PRO A 54 11.87 -14.72 17.03
C PRO A 54 12.28 -14.36 18.47
N GLY A 55 11.34 -13.79 19.22
CA GLY A 55 11.48 -13.45 20.64
C GLY A 55 11.88 -12.00 20.95
N VAL A 56 12.22 -11.19 19.94
CA VAL A 56 12.55 -9.76 20.10
C VAL A 56 11.31 -8.87 20.08
N LEU A 57 11.34 -7.78 20.85
CA LEU A 57 10.32 -6.73 20.85
C LEU A 57 10.41 -5.90 19.56
N LEU A 58 9.27 -5.38 19.09
CA LEU A 58 9.18 -4.56 17.88
C LEU A 58 8.87 -3.09 18.21
N GLY A 59 9.05 -2.23 17.20
CA GLY A 59 8.65 -0.82 17.22
C GLY A 59 9.78 0.15 17.56
N CYS A 60 9.96 1.18 16.73
CA CYS A 60 10.91 2.26 17.00
C CYS A 60 10.35 3.36 17.90
N ASP A 61 9.17 3.89 17.63
CA ASP A 61 8.73 5.17 18.20
C ASP A 61 7.70 5.02 19.32
N TYR A 62 7.81 5.89 20.33
CA TYR A 62 6.92 5.91 21.49
C TYR A 62 6.66 7.33 22.01
N SER A 63 5.61 7.44 22.82
CA SER A 63 5.46 8.45 23.85
C SER A 63 4.86 7.84 25.11
N GLY A 64 5.18 8.39 26.27
CA GLY A 64 4.80 7.81 27.55
C GLY A 64 5.21 8.65 28.76
N VAL A 65 5.14 8.02 29.94
CA VAL A 65 5.47 8.64 31.23
C VAL A 65 6.67 7.93 31.85
N VAL A 66 7.66 8.68 32.31
CA VAL A 66 8.82 8.14 33.04
C VAL A 66 8.36 7.47 34.34
N GLU A 67 8.68 6.19 34.49
CA GLU A 67 8.37 5.38 35.68
C GLU A 67 9.59 5.25 36.61
N ALA A 68 10.79 5.11 36.04
CA ALA A 68 12.07 5.13 36.75
C ALA A 68 13.22 5.56 35.83
N VAL A 69 14.34 6.05 36.41
CA VAL A 69 15.50 6.60 35.71
C VAL A 69 16.76 5.89 36.19
N GLY A 70 17.61 5.43 35.26
CA GLY A 70 18.87 4.79 35.57
C GLY A 70 19.90 5.77 36.15
N LYS A 71 20.82 5.27 37.00
CA LYS A 71 21.78 6.10 37.74
C LYS A 71 22.77 6.87 36.87
N ASP A 72 22.97 6.44 35.63
CA ASP A 72 23.96 6.96 34.70
C ASP A 72 23.37 7.80 33.56
N VAL A 73 22.06 8.00 33.51
CA VAL A 73 21.43 8.99 32.63
C VAL A 73 21.89 10.40 33.03
N LYS A 74 22.22 11.26 32.06
CA LYS A 74 22.75 12.62 32.31
C LYS A 74 21.71 13.72 32.07
N LEU A 75 20.69 13.47 31.25
CA LEU A 75 19.51 14.35 31.18
C LEU A 75 18.67 14.28 32.48
N PRO A 76 18.12 15.42 32.98
CA PRO A 76 17.52 15.52 34.31
C PRO A 76 16.07 15.02 34.35
N TRP A 77 15.86 13.75 34.00
CA TRP A 77 14.57 13.06 34.05
C TRP A 77 14.13 12.78 35.49
N LYS A 78 12.81 12.76 35.71
CA LYS A 78 12.19 12.33 36.96
C LYS A 78 10.94 11.50 36.68
N LYS A 79 10.53 10.67 37.65
CA LYS A 79 9.25 9.97 37.59
C LYS A 79 8.09 10.96 37.37
N GLY A 80 7.19 10.64 36.44
CA GLY A 80 6.08 11.49 36.04
C GLY A 80 6.37 12.46 34.89
N ASP A 81 7.63 12.57 34.42
CA ASP A 81 7.92 13.36 33.21
C ASP A 81 7.24 12.76 31.98
N ARG A 82 6.68 13.62 31.13
CA ARG A 82 6.15 13.26 29.80
C ARG A 82 7.31 13.16 28.81
N ILE A 83 7.51 11.97 28.24
CA ILE A 83 8.69 11.62 27.43
C ILE A 83 8.27 10.98 26.10
N CYS A 84 8.96 11.31 25.01
CA CYS A 84 8.83 10.63 23.72
C CYS A 84 10.19 10.49 23.04
N GLY A 85 10.26 9.67 22.00
CA GLY A 85 11.48 9.46 21.24
C GLY A 85 11.47 8.10 20.56
N SER A 86 12.66 7.51 20.45
CA SER A 86 12.89 6.25 19.76
C SER A 86 13.63 5.21 20.61
N THR A 87 13.57 3.98 20.15
CA THR A 87 14.35 2.83 20.61
C THR A 87 14.61 1.86 19.44
N HIS A 88 15.46 0.85 19.66
CA HIS A 88 15.81 -0.13 18.63
C HIS A 88 14.85 -1.33 18.66
N GLY A 89 13.62 -1.13 18.18
CA GLY A 89 12.71 -2.24 17.90
C GLY A 89 13.32 -3.23 16.90
N GLY A 90 13.24 -4.52 17.20
CA GLY A 90 13.83 -5.59 16.40
C GLY A 90 15.24 -6.02 16.82
N ASN A 91 15.82 -5.41 17.87
CA ASN A 91 17.19 -5.67 18.31
C ASN A 91 17.42 -7.13 18.72
N ALA A 92 18.36 -7.81 18.05
CA ALA A 92 18.73 -9.19 18.35
C ALA A 92 19.75 -9.35 19.50
N ILE A 93 20.40 -8.28 19.95
CA ILE A 93 21.37 -8.32 21.06
C ILE A 93 20.68 -8.06 22.41
N GLU A 94 19.74 -7.12 22.47
CA GLU A 94 18.91 -6.81 23.64
C GLU A 94 17.42 -7.01 23.26
N PRO A 95 16.86 -8.23 23.36
CA PRO A 95 15.53 -8.56 22.85
C PRO A 95 14.38 -7.77 23.50
N GLU A 96 14.61 -7.13 24.64
CA GLU A 96 13.68 -6.19 25.29
C GLU A 96 13.61 -4.79 24.66
N ASP A 97 14.48 -4.43 23.73
CA ASP A 97 14.42 -3.12 23.05
C ASP A 97 13.30 -3.08 21.99
N GLY A 98 12.46 -2.06 22.07
CA GLY A 98 11.32 -1.82 21.19
C GLY A 98 10.23 -1.00 21.88
N SER A 99 9.36 -0.36 21.11
CA SER A 99 8.31 0.53 21.63
C SER A 99 6.95 -0.15 21.84
N PHE A 100 6.68 -1.28 21.19
CA PHE A 100 5.34 -1.88 21.16
C PHE A 100 5.01 -2.73 22.40
N ALA A 101 5.24 -2.20 23.60
CA ALA A 101 4.84 -2.81 24.88
C ALA A 101 4.31 -1.77 25.88
N GLU A 102 3.60 -2.23 26.92
CA GLU A 102 3.00 -1.37 27.95
C GLU A 102 4.07 -0.65 28.83
N TYR A 103 5.24 -1.26 28.98
CA TYR A 103 6.44 -0.77 29.67
C TYR A 103 7.71 -1.10 28.88
N ILE A 104 8.50 -0.08 28.57
CA ILE A 104 9.70 -0.17 27.72
C ILE A 104 10.91 0.49 28.40
N VAL A 105 12.12 0.16 27.94
CA VAL A 105 13.35 0.86 28.32
C VAL A 105 13.92 1.62 27.12
N VAL A 106 14.41 2.84 27.37
CA VAL A 106 14.90 3.75 26.31
C VAL A 106 16.21 4.43 26.73
N LYS A 107 17.16 4.59 25.81
CA LYS A 107 18.49 5.19 26.06
C LYS A 107 18.33 6.66 26.48
N GLY A 108 18.67 7.01 27.72
CA GLY A 108 18.09 8.18 28.39
C GLY A 108 18.47 9.56 27.83
N ASP A 109 19.66 9.69 27.24
CA ASP A 109 20.22 10.99 26.83
C ASP A 109 19.82 11.46 25.41
N VAL A 110 19.06 10.66 24.66
CA VAL A 110 18.63 10.95 23.25
C VAL A 110 17.11 10.98 23.07
N GLN A 111 16.39 11.22 24.17
CA GLN A 111 14.92 11.29 24.24
C GLN A 111 14.44 12.73 24.41
N PHE A 112 13.17 12.99 24.07
CA PHE A 112 12.54 14.30 24.09
C PHE A 112 11.50 14.43 25.19
N ARG A 113 11.45 15.60 25.84
CA ARG A 113 10.32 15.99 26.69
C ARG A 113 9.16 16.39 25.80
N ILE A 114 7.95 15.92 26.12
CA ILE A 114 6.75 16.32 25.38
C ILE A 114 6.32 17.72 25.85
N PRO A 115 6.32 18.75 24.98
CA PRO A 115 5.80 20.07 25.34
C PRO A 115 4.33 20.00 25.74
N GLU A 116 3.86 20.96 26.54
CA GLU A 116 2.46 21.00 27.01
C GLU A 116 1.44 21.07 25.85
N HIS A 117 1.83 21.66 24.73
CA HIS A 117 0.99 21.82 23.54
C HIS A 117 0.95 20.60 22.60
N LEU A 118 1.72 19.54 22.84
CA LEU A 118 1.64 18.28 22.08
C LEU A 118 0.95 17.18 22.89
N SER A 119 0.02 16.46 22.26
CA SER A 119 -0.53 15.21 22.79
C SER A 119 0.50 14.08 22.79
N PHE A 120 0.19 12.96 23.44
CA PHE A 120 1.01 11.75 23.37
C PHE A 120 1.01 11.17 21.94
N GLN A 121 -0.12 11.21 21.24
CA GLN A 121 -0.28 10.70 19.89
C GLN A 121 0.59 11.47 18.88
N GLU A 122 0.60 12.80 18.98
CA GLU A 122 1.47 13.68 18.17
C GLU A 122 2.95 13.49 18.54
N ALA A 123 3.28 13.44 19.82
CA ALA A 123 4.65 13.27 20.28
C ALA A 123 5.27 11.93 19.86
N ALA A 124 4.45 10.88 19.72
CA ALA A 124 4.86 9.57 19.23
C ALA A 124 5.18 9.54 17.72
N THR A 125 4.99 10.65 16.98
CA THR A 125 5.43 10.76 15.57
C THR A 125 6.85 11.30 15.40
N LEU A 126 7.54 11.65 16.48
CA LEU A 126 8.76 12.47 16.42
C LEU A 126 10.07 11.69 16.46
N GLY A 127 10.11 10.53 17.12
CA GLY A 127 11.34 9.88 17.59
C GLY A 127 12.40 9.64 16.52
N VAL A 128 12.21 8.59 15.74
CA VAL A 128 13.14 8.18 14.69
C VAL A 128 13.17 9.22 13.56
N GLY A 129 12.07 9.94 13.33
CA GLY A 129 11.99 11.02 12.35
C GLY A 129 12.97 12.16 12.64
N ILE A 130 12.97 12.69 13.87
CA ILE A 130 13.91 13.76 14.27
C ILE A 130 15.34 13.22 14.31
N GLN A 131 15.61 12.03 14.83
CA GLN A 131 16.97 11.47 14.85
C GLN A 131 17.52 11.22 13.44
N THR A 132 16.68 10.72 12.52
CA THR A 132 17.04 10.54 11.09
C THR A 132 17.38 11.87 10.44
N VAL A 133 16.63 12.95 10.72
CA VAL A 133 16.96 14.31 10.26
C VAL A 133 18.25 14.83 10.90
N GLY A 134 18.46 14.56 12.19
CA GLY A 134 19.68 14.89 12.93
C GLY A 134 20.94 14.28 12.35
N GLN A 135 20.88 12.98 12.03
CA GLN A 135 21.97 12.26 11.38
C GLN A 135 22.14 12.70 9.92
N ALA A 136 21.06 12.68 9.12
CA ALA A 136 21.12 12.98 7.69
C ALA A 136 21.58 14.40 7.37
N LEU A 137 20.86 15.42 7.86
CA LEU A 137 21.14 16.81 7.50
C LEU A 137 22.40 17.33 8.18
N TYR A 138 22.57 17.04 9.48
CA TYR A 138 23.57 17.73 10.30
C TYR A 138 24.85 16.92 10.53
N GLN A 139 24.77 15.59 10.67
CA GLN A 139 25.97 14.76 10.82
C GLN A 139 26.62 14.44 9.47
N THR A 140 25.81 14.10 8.46
CA THR A 140 26.30 13.53 7.20
C THR A 140 26.35 14.56 6.06
N LEU A 141 25.28 15.33 5.82
CA LEU A 141 25.27 16.39 4.81
C LEU A 141 25.88 17.72 5.30
N GLY A 142 26.19 17.85 6.60
CA GLY A 142 26.92 18.98 7.16
C GLY A 142 26.18 20.33 7.09
N LEU A 143 24.85 20.34 7.14
CA LEU A 143 24.06 21.58 7.16
C LEU A 143 24.38 22.43 8.40
N ALA A 144 24.35 23.75 8.26
CA ALA A 144 24.46 24.66 9.41
C ALA A 144 23.26 24.47 10.36
N PRO A 145 23.44 24.43 11.69
CA PRO A 145 22.35 24.13 12.63
C PRO A 145 21.30 25.25 12.64
N PRO A 146 20.03 24.98 13.01
CA PRO A 146 18.98 26.00 13.13
C PRO A 146 19.28 27.14 14.12
N THR A 147 20.27 26.97 14.99
CA THR A 147 20.78 28.00 15.92
C THR A 147 21.77 28.97 15.25
N GLN A 148 22.29 28.63 14.07
CA GLN A 148 23.25 29.43 13.28
C GLN A 148 22.90 29.35 11.77
N PRO A 149 21.71 29.82 11.35
CA PRO A 149 21.22 29.66 9.98
C PRO A 149 22.07 30.41 8.95
N ILE A 150 22.24 29.80 7.76
CA ILE A 150 22.99 30.40 6.67
C ILE A 150 22.30 31.65 6.12
N GLN A 151 23.10 32.64 5.73
CA GLN A 151 22.61 33.87 5.09
C GLN A 151 22.73 33.83 3.55
N LYS A 152 23.48 32.86 3.01
CA LYS A 152 23.65 32.64 1.57
C LYS A 152 22.62 31.62 1.09
N THR A 153 21.72 32.02 0.19
CA THR A 153 20.80 31.11 -0.50
C THR A 153 21.56 29.91 -1.06
N THR A 154 21.27 28.73 -0.50
CA THR A 154 21.89 27.46 -0.87
C THR A 154 20.75 26.44 -1.04
N PRO A 155 20.59 25.85 -2.24
CA PRO A 155 19.49 24.92 -2.49
C PRO A 155 19.76 23.54 -1.88
N ILE A 156 18.71 22.91 -1.35
CA ILE A 156 18.67 21.50 -0.97
C ILE A 156 17.40 20.86 -1.52
N LEU A 157 17.50 19.62 -1.99
CA LEU A 157 16.35 18.80 -2.39
C LEU A 157 16.03 17.78 -1.30
N ILE A 158 14.84 17.88 -0.73
CA ILE A 158 14.23 16.82 0.09
C ILE A 158 13.30 16.04 -0.83
N TYR A 159 13.76 14.93 -1.40
CA TYR A 159 12.91 14.09 -2.25
C TYR A 159 11.95 13.26 -1.38
N GLY A 160 10.65 13.25 -1.72
CA GLY A 160 9.61 12.60 -0.91
C GLY A 160 9.19 13.44 0.31
N GLY A 161 9.01 14.75 0.14
CA GLY A 161 8.73 15.71 1.21
C GLY A 161 7.45 15.47 2.00
N SER A 162 6.49 14.72 1.45
CA SER A 162 5.25 14.33 2.15
C SER A 162 5.37 13.03 2.95
N THR A 163 6.58 12.46 3.11
CA THR A 163 6.84 11.39 4.08
C THR A 163 6.99 11.98 5.49
N ALA A 164 6.86 11.15 6.54
CA ALA A 164 7.09 11.58 7.93
C ALA A 164 8.46 12.28 8.09
N THR A 165 9.54 11.61 7.69
CA THR A 165 10.90 12.17 7.69
C THR A 165 11.01 13.41 6.81
N GLY A 166 10.41 13.40 5.60
CA GLY A 166 10.43 14.54 4.68
C GLY A 166 9.79 15.80 5.27
N THR A 167 8.64 15.67 5.94
CA THR A 167 7.94 16.80 6.58
C THR A 167 8.73 17.42 7.73
N LEU A 168 9.55 16.63 8.43
CA LEU A 168 10.50 17.14 9.43
C LEU A 168 11.73 17.77 8.76
N ALA A 169 12.33 17.08 7.77
CA ALA A 169 13.52 17.53 7.06
C ALA A 169 13.34 18.89 6.37
N ILE A 170 12.16 19.15 5.78
CA ILE A 170 11.79 20.46 5.21
C ILE A 170 11.87 21.56 6.27
N GLN A 171 11.25 21.36 7.44
CA GLN A 171 11.21 22.36 8.51
C GLN A 171 12.61 22.63 9.07
N PHE A 172 13.38 21.59 9.35
CA PHE A 172 14.75 21.70 9.86
C PHE A 172 15.69 22.40 8.86
N ALA A 173 15.67 22.00 7.58
CA ALA A 173 16.45 22.66 6.52
C ALA A 173 16.04 24.14 6.34
N LYS A 174 14.74 24.45 6.44
CA LYS A 174 14.23 25.82 6.31
C LYS A 174 14.63 26.70 7.50
N LEU A 175 14.55 26.18 8.72
CA LEU A 175 15.02 26.87 9.93
C LEU A 175 16.54 27.05 9.94
N SER A 176 17.29 26.18 9.27
CA SER A 176 18.72 26.33 8.98
C SER A 176 19.07 27.36 7.88
N GLY A 177 18.08 28.00 7.24
CA GLY A 177 18.27 29.04 6.23
C GLY A 177 18.47 28.54 4.79
N TYR A 178 18.25 27.24 4.52
CA TYR A 178 18.37 26.67 3.17
C TYR A 178 17.15 26.98 2.31
N GLN A 179 17.34 26.99 0.99
CA GLN A 179 16.25 27.07 0.02
C GLN A 179 15.78 25.65 -0.30
N VAL A 180 14.56 25.32 0.13
CA VAL A 180 14.08 23.94 0.16
C VAL A 180 13.26 23.64 -1.10
N PHE A 181 13.84 22.81 -1.97
CA PHE A 181 13.16 22.14 -3.07
C PHE A 181 12.63 20.79 -2.57
N THR A 182 11.45 20.37 -3.02
CA THR A 182 10.90 19.06 -2.62
C THR A 182 9.98 18.46 -3.68
N THR A 183 9.77 17.14 -3.57
CA THR A 183 8.87 16.36 -4.43
C THR A 183 7.81 15.64 -3.60
N CYS A 184 6.56 15.64 -4.08
CA CYS A 184 5.46 14.82 -3.56
C CYS A 184 4.34 14.72 -4.61
N SER A 185 3.27 13.97 -4.32
CA SER A 185 2.05 14.01 -5.16
C SER A 185 1.33 15.36 -5.01
N PRO A 186 0.63 15.88 -6.05
CA PRO A 186 -0.01 17.21 -6.01
C PRO A 186 -0.94 17.48 -4.83
N HIS A 187 -1.66 16.47 -4.33
CA HIS A 187 -2.55 16.60 -3.18
C HIS A 187 -1.83 16.94 -1.86
N ASN A 188 -0.51 16.73 -1.77
CA ASN A 188 0.30 17.06 -0.59
C ASN A 188 1.08 18.39 -0.75
N PHE A 189 0.87 19.13 -1.84
CA PHE A 189 1.64 20.36 -2.10
C PHE A 189 1.46 21.43 -1.01
N ASP A 190 0.23 21.64 -0.53
CA ASP A 190 -0.03 22.68 0.47
C ASP A 190 0.42 22.29 1.88
N LEU A 191 0.46 21.00 2.19
CA LEU A 191 1.12 20.47 3.39
C LEU A 191 2.61 20.87 3.39
N VAL A 192 3.37 20.51 2.34
CA VAL A 192 4.82 20.77 2.33
C VAL A 192 5.16 22.26 2.20
N ARG A 193 4.32 23.09 1.55
CA ARG A 193 4.42 24.56 1.59
C ARG A 193 4.19 25.11 2.99
N GLY A 194 3.14 24.63 3.68
CA GLY A 194 2.80 25.02 5.07
C GLY A 194 3.83 24.59 6.13
N LEU A 195 4.82 23.79 5.73
CA LEU A 195 5.99 23.36 6.49
C LEU A 195 7.29 24.08 6.07
N GLY A 196 7.24 24.93 5.03
CA GLY A 196 8.36 25.80 4.64
C GLY A 196 9.12 25.42 3.36
N ALA A 197 8.62 24.49 2.54
CA ALA A 197 9.20 24.23 1.23
C ALA A 197 9.02 25.43 0.29
N ASP A 198 10.12 25.94 -0.28
CA ASP A 198 10.11 27.07 -1.22
C ASP A 198 9.54 26.66 -2.58
N PHE A 199 9.91 25.47 -3.06
CA PHE A 199 9.49 24.95 -4.36
C PHE A 199 9.10 23.48 -4.28
N VAL A 200 7.98 23.13 -4.91
CA VAL A 200 7.34 21.83 -4.81
C VAL A 200 7.01 21.31 -6.20
N PHE A 201 7.40 20.08 -6.47
CA PHE A 201 7.31 19.43 -7.78
C PHE A 201 6.57 18.10 -7.69
N ASP A 202 5.82 17.75 -8.74
CA ASP A 202 5.29 16.40 -8.89
C ASP A 202 6.39 15.48 -9.40
N TYR A 203 6.71 14.41 -8.67
CA TYR A 203 7.70 13.43 -9.13
C TYR A 203 7.23 12.62 -10.35
N ASN A 204 5.94 12.67 -10.69
CA ASN A 204 5.37 12.01 -11.87
C ASN A 204 5.50 12.87 -13.15
N ASP A 205 5.79 14.18 -13.04
CA ASP A 205 6.14 15.02 -14.19
C ASP A 205 7.60 14.71 -14.60
N PRO A 206 7.85 14.16 -15.80
CA PRO A 206 9.20 13.83 -16.26
C PRO A 206 10.12 15.06 -16.39
N GLU A 207 9.57 16.27 -16.48
CA GLU A 207 10.36 17.50 -16.52
C GLU A 207 10.68 18.05 -15.12
N SER A 208 10.11 17.55 -14.03
CA SER A 208 10.35 18.11 -12.68
C SER A 208 11.83 18.13 -12.29
N ALA A 209 12.58 17.05 -12.55
CA ALA A 209 14.01 17.01 -12.27
C ALA A 209 14.81 18.01 -13.15
N SER A 210 14.46 18.10 -14.43
CA SER A 210 15.07 19.04 -15.39
C SER A 210 14.82 20.50 -14.96
N GLN A 211 13.60 20.79 -14.46
CA GLN A 211 13.18 22.07 -13.93
C GLN A 211 13.91 22.43 -12.62
N ILE A 212 14.05 21.50 -11.66
CA ILE A 212 14.80 21.74 -10.41
C ILE A 212 16.25 22.13 -10.72
N ARG A 213 16.94 21.37 -11.59
CA ARG A 213 18.32 21.69 -11.99
C ARG A 213 18.43 23.04 -12.70
N LYS A 214 17.48 23.36 -13.59
CA LYS A 214 17.41 24.65 -14.28
C LYS A 214 17.16 25.81 -13.32
N GLN A 215 16.23 25.66 -12.39
CA GLN A 215 15.81 26.71 -11.45
C GLN A 215 16.86 26.99 -10.37
N THR A 216 17.60 25.96 -9.95
CA THR A 216 18.80 26.12 -9.11
C THR A 216 20.02 26.64 -9.91
N ASN A 217 19.88 26.96 -11.20
CA ASN A 217 20.98 27.35 -12.09
C ASN A 217 22.16 26.35 -12.03
N ASN A 218 21.86 25.05 -12.00
CA ASN A 218 22.81 23.95 -11.87
C ASN A 218 23.65 23.99 -10.56
N SER A 219 23.15 24.61 -9.49
CA SER A 219 23.83 24.71 -8.19
C SER A 219 23.26 23.82 -7.08
N LEU A 220 22.32 22.90 -7.39
CA LEU A 220 21.88 21.88 -6.44
C LEU A 220 23.02 20.89 -6.17
N THR A 221 23.62 20.94 -4.98
CA THR A 221 24.70 20.05 -4.54
C THR A 221 24.36 19.23 -3.30
N LEU A 222 23.14 19.34 -2.77
CA LEU A 222 22.67 18.64 -1.57
C LEU A 222 21.31 17.97 -1.84
N VAL A 223 21.24 16.65 -1.65
CA VAL A 223 20.01 15.86 -1.78
C VAL A 223 19.84 14.92 -0.59
N MET A 224 18.64 14.88 -0.03
CA MET A 224 18.18 13.86 0.92
C MET A 224 16.97 13.15 0.30
N ASP A 225 17.11 11.86 -0.01
CA ASP A 225 16.05 11.04 -0.60
C ASP A 225 15.34 10.19 0.46
N CYS A 226 14.12 10.59 0.82
CA CYS A 226 13.29 9.91 1.80
C CYS A 226 12.54 8.67 1.23
N ILE A 227 12.70 8.36 -0.07
CA ILE A 227 12.08 7.23 -0.76
C ILE A 227 13.12 6.15 -1.09
N SER A 228 14.27 6.55 -1.64
CA SER A 228 15.43 5.68 -1.90
C SER A 228 15.11 4.41 -2.72
N LEU A 229 14.29 4.56 -3.76
CA LEU A 229 14.00 3.55 -4.79
C LEU A 229 14.73 3.93 -6.09
N PRO A 230 14.92 3.01 -7.06
CA PRO A 230 15.62 3.32 -8.31
C PRO A 230 15.10 4.57 -9.04
N SER A 231 13.78 4.76 -9.09
CA SER A 231 13.17 5.96 -9.70
C SER A 231 13.45 7.27 -8.95
N SER A 232 13.65 7.25 -7.63
CA SER A 232 14.01 8.45 -6.86
C SER A 232 15.51 8.73 -6.89
N VAL A 233 16.34 7.69 -7.02
CA VAL A 233 17.78 7.82 -7.36
C VAL A 233 17.93 8.47 -8.74
N ASP A 234 17.27 7.94 -9.77
CA ASP A 234 17.29 8.44 -11.15
C ASP A 234 16.79 9.89 -11.25
N PHE A 235 15.73 10.23 -10.51
CA PHE A 235 15.23 11.59 -10.41
C PHE A 235 16.25 12.51 -9.73
N SER A 236 16.85 12.05 -8.63
CA SER A 236 17.80 12.83 -7.84
C SER A 236 19.05 13.17 -8.65
N ASP A 237 19.58 12.25 -9.46
CA ASP A 237 20.66 12.53 -10.40
C ASP A 237 20.26 13.57 -11.46
N GLN A 238 19.05 13.41 -12.03
CA GLN A 238 18.53 14.36 -13.01
C GLN A 238 18.22 15.75 -12.44
N ALA A 239 18.09 15.89 -11.12
CA ALA A 239 17.95 17.17 -10.42
C ALA A 239 19.30 17.77 -9.95
N LEU A 240 20.26 16.92 -9.57
CA LEU A 240 21.58 17.31 -9.05
C LEU A 240 22.42 18.04 -10.11
N SER A 241 23.27 18.96 -9.66
CA SER A 241 24.27 19.64 -10.49
C SER A 241 25.09 18.68 -11.34
N THR A 242 25.42 19.06 -12.58
CA THR A 242 26.40 18.35 -13.42
C THR A 242 27.78 18.25 -12.76
N GLU A 243 28.13 19.23 -11.92
CA GLU A 243 29.44 19.32 -11.28
C GLU A 243 29.58 18.37 -10.09
N GLY A 244 28.46 17.84 -9.58
CA GLY A 244 28.42 16.87 -8.50
C GLY A 244 27.73 17.38 -7.23
N GLY A 245 27.95 16.69 -6.12
CA GLY A 245 27.37 17.04 -4.82
C GLY A 245 27.34 15.87 -3.85
N ALA A 246 26.63 16.05 -2.74
CA ALA A 246 26.32 14.99 -1.80
C ALA A 246 24.86 14.52 -1.97
N TYR A 247 24.69 13.21 -2.09
CA TYR A 247 23.41 12.53 -2.16
C TYR A 247 23.30 11.57 -0.98
N LEU A 248 22.24 11.72 -0.18
CA LEU A 248 21.97 10.87 0.98
C LEU A 248 20.67 10.08 0.77
N SER A 249 20.76 8.76 0.92
CA SER A 249 19.63 7.84 0.88
C SER A 249 19.30 7.25 2.26
N LEU A 250 18.01 7.02 2.51
CA LEU A 250 17.50 6.37 3.74
C LEU A 250 17.33 4.85 3.59
N LEU A 251 17.40 4.33 2.36
CA LEU A 251 17.47 2.89 2.04
C LEU A 251 18.62 2.67 1.04
N PRO A 252 19.10 1.43 0.83
CA PRO A 252 20.22 1.17 -0.08
C PRO A 252 19.97 1.65 -1.54
N GLY A 253 20.60 2.76 -1.90
CA GLY A 253 20.56 3.35 -3.24
C GLY A 253 21.67 4.38 -3.42
N LYS A 254 22.24 4.45 -4.63
CA LYS A 254 23.35 5.36 -5.00
C LYS A 254 23.21 5.89 -6.42
N ILE A 255 23.56 7.17 -6.63
CA ILE A 255 23.74 7.77 -7.95
C ILE A 255 25.08 7.31 -8.53
N ASP A 256 25.09 6.71 -9.72
CA ASP A 256 26.29 6.11 -10.32
C ASP A 256 27.14 7.13 -11.10
N ARG A 257 27.64 8.15 -10.39
CA ARG A 257 28.51 9.20 -10.92
C ARG A 257 29.74 9.40 -10.05
N GLY A 258 30.91 9.38 -10.67
CA GLY A 258 32.20 9.58 -9.98
C GLY A 258 32.41 10.95 -9.34
N ASN A 259 31.52 11.93 -9.56
CA ASN A 259 31.50 13.23 -8.88
C ASN A 259 30.37 13.39 -7.84
N VAL A 260 29.69 12.31 -7.46
CA VAL A 260 28.62 12.33 -6.44
C VAL A 260 29.04 11.54 -5.21
N ASN A 261 29.18 12.26 -4.10
CA ASN A 261 29.41 11.67 -2.78
C ASN A 261 28.10 11.02 -2.32
N ASN A 262 28.07 9.69 -2.39
CA ASN A 262 26.91 8.91 -1.99
C ASN A 262 27.02 8.56 -0.50
N HIS A 263 25.95 8.82 0.25
CA HIS A 263 25.86 8.60 1.68
C HIS A 263 24.61 7.79 2.02
N SER A 264 24.72 6.95 3.05
CA SER A 264 23.61 6.26 3.70
C SER A 264 23.77 6.35 5.21
N ILE A 265 22.65 6.37 5.93
CA ILE A 265 22.63 6.45 7.40
C ILE A 265 21.85 5.27 7.99
N LEU A 266 22.07 4.99 9.28
CA LEU A 266 21.40 3.91 9.99
C LEU A 266 21.14 4.33 11.43
N VAL A 267 19.95 4.88 11.66
CA VAL A 267 19.57 5.63 12.86
C VAL A 267 19.83 4.89 14.18
N TYR A 268 19.80 3.56 14.22
CA TYR A 268 20.14 2.77 15.42
C TYR A 268 21.54 3.04 15.99
N THR A 269 22.48 3.48 15.13
CA THR A 269 23.80 3.93 15.57
C THR A 269 23.76 5.13 16.52
N THR A 270 22.70 5.95 16.49
CA THR A 270 22.55 7.10 17.41
C THR A 270 22.31 6.70 18.86
N LEU A 271 22.14 5.41 19.18
CA LEU A 271 22.14 4.90 20.55
C LEU A 271 23.56 4.66 21.09
N GLY A 272 24.57 4.61 20.22
CA GLY A 272 25.98 4.41 20.59
C GLY A 272 26.36 2.98 20.98
N GLU A 273 25.46 2.02 20.80
CA GLU A 273 25.65 0.61 21.14
C GLU A 273 25.95 -0.25 19.89
N ALA A 274 26.52 -1.43 20.11
CA ALA A 274 26.71 -2.43 19.05
C ALA A 274 25.40 -3.20 18.84
N PHE A 275 25.10 -3.59 17.61
CA PHE A 275 23.86 -4.30 17.28
C PHE A 275 24.01 -5.16 16.02
N ASN A 276 23.08 -6.09 15.81
CA ASN A 276 22.99 -6.86 14.56
C ASN A 276 21.85 -6.31 13.70
N PHE A 277 22.08 -6.23 12.39
CA PHE A 277 21.12 -5.78 11.39
C PHE A 277 20.96 -6.87 10.33
N GLY A 278 20.08 -7.83 10.62
CA GLY A 278 20.15 -9.16 10.00
C GLY A 278 21.47 -9.85 10.36
N ASP A 279 22.09 -10.53 9.40
CA ASP A 279 23.37 -11.23 9.58
C ASP A 279 24.58 -10.27 9.77
N MET A 280 24.41 -8.96 9.58
CA MET A 280 25.49 -7.98 9.72
C MET A 280 25.61 -7.49 11.17
N SER A 281 26.69 -7.87 11.85
CA SER A 281 27.03 -7.27 13.15
C SER A 281 27.73 -5.93 12.95
N LEU A 282 27.25 -4.89 13.66
CA LEU A 282 27.70 -3.51 13.55
C LEU A 282 28.27 -3.04 14.90
N PRO A 283 29.48 -2.44 14.91
CA PRO A 283 30.11 -1.99 16.14
C PRO A 283 29.42 -0.75 16.72
N ALA A 284 29.60 -0.57 18.03
CA ALA A 284 29.22 0.64 18.74
C ALA A 284 29.86 1.89 18.12
N LYS A 285 29.08 2.98 18.04
CA LYS A 285 29.53 4.29 17.55
C LYS A 285 29.23 5.40 18.56
N PRO A 286 30.11 5.62 19.56
CA PRO A 286 29.95 6.69 20.54
C PRO A 286 29.86 8.09 19.89
N GLU A 287 30.45 8.29 18.72
CA GLU A 287 30.39 9.53 17.94
C GLU A 287 29.00 9.85 17.39
N ASP A 288 28.22 8.84 16.99
CA ASP A 288 26.85 9.01 16.49
C ASP A 288 25.90 9.33 17.67
N PHE A 289 26.12 8.73 18.85
CA PHE A 289 25.43 9.07 20.11
C PHE A 289 25.77 10.48 20.60
N GLU A 290 27.05 10.86 20.58
CA GLU A 290 27.49 12.20 20.97
C GLU A 290 27.06 13.30 19.99
N HIS A 291 26.79 12.98 18.72
CA HIS A 291 26.09 13.89 17.81
C HIS A 291 24.60 13.97 18.14
N ALA A 292 23.94 12.81 18.31
CA ALA A 292 22.51 12.74 18.61
C ALA A 292 22.13 13.46 19.90
N LYS A 293 22.93 13.36 20.97
CA LYS A 293 22.73 14.11 22.23
C LYS A 293 22.74 15.62 22.03
N LYS A 294 23.65 16.13 21.20
CA LYS A 294 23.75 17.56 20.86
C LYS A 294 22.57 18.00 20.00
N PHE A 295 22.20 17.19 19.01
CA PHE A 295 21.04 17.50 18.16
C PHE A 295 19.71 17.41 18.92
N THR A 296 19.57 16.49 19.87
CA THR A 296 18.39 16.34 20.74
C THR A 296 18.09 17.64 21.49
N GLN A 297 19.11 18.33 22.01
CA GLN A 297 18.96 19.63 22.68
C GLN A 297 18.49 20.75 21.73
N VAL A 298 18.99 20.76 20.48
CA VAL A 298 18.57 21.72 19.44
C VAL A 298 17.12 21.46 19.03
N ALA A 299 16.76 20.19 18.77
CA ALA A 299 15.41 19.80 18.39
C ALA A 299 14.40 20.02 19.52
N GLN A 300 14.74 19.70 20.78
CA GLN A 300 13.92 20.03 21.96
C GLN A 300 13.63 21.55 22.02
N THR A 301 14.66 22.37 21.86
CA THR A 301 14.52 23.84 21.87
C THR A 301 13.55 24.35 20.78
N LEU A 302 13.47 23.67 19.63
CA LEU A 302 12.54 24.02 18.56
C LEU A 302 11.12 23.46 18.77
N LEU A 303 11.00 22.29 19.41
CA LEU A 303 9.72 21.71 19.85
C LEU A 303 9.08 22.57 20.94
N ASP A 304 9.84 22.95 21.98
CA ASP A 304 9.37 23.83 23.06
C ASP A 304 8.88 25.19 22.53
N GLN A 305 9.49 25.69 21.45
CA GLN A 305 9.12 26.93 20.77
C GLN A 305 7.99 26.78 19.73
N GLY A 306 7.43 25.57 19.54
CA GLY A 306 6.39 25.30 18.55
C GLY A 306 6.84 25.50 17.09
N LYS A 307 8.15 25.49 16.82
CA LYS A 307 8.75 25.74 15.49
C LYS A 307 8.80 24.49 14.60
N ILE A 308 8.73 23.31 15.19
CA ILE A 308 8.57 22.04 14.48
C ILE A 308 7.14 21.55 14.72
N LYS A 309 6.36 21.47 13.63
CA LYS A 309 5.09 20.77 13.59
C LYS A 309 5.34 19.28 13.36
N VAL A 310 4.53 18.44 14.00
CA VAL A 310 4.49 16.99 13.75
C VAL A 310 4.07 16.66 12.31
N HIS A 311 4.41 15.47 11.83
CA HIS A 311 3.74 14.92 10.65
C HIS A 311 2.27 14.69 10.99
N PRO A 312 1.30 14.99 10.10
CA PRO A 312 -0.13 14.79 10.39
C PRO A 312 -0.43 13.35 10.85
N PRO A 313 -0.81 13.12 12.12
CA PRO A 313 -1.06 11.78 12.62
C PRO A 313 -2.43 11.28 12.17
N LYS A 314 -2.56 9.96 12.05
CA LYS A 314 -3.85 9.29 11.82
C LYS A 314 -3.96 8.15 12.83
N VAL A 315 -4.71 8.40 13.90
CA VAL A 315 -4.67 7.57 15.11
C VAL A 315 -5.36 6.22 14.89
N GLY A 316 -4.60 5.13 15.03
CA GLY A 316 -5.12 3.77 15.00
C GLY A 316 -5.94 3.39 16.24
N LYS A 317 -6.92 2.49 16.05
CA LYS A 317 -7.75 1.91 17.11
C LYS A 317 -7.07 0.70 17.76
N ASP A 318 -7.75 0.08 18.73
CA ASP A 318 -7.50 -1.29 19.22
C ASP A 318 -6.12 -1.54 19.85
N GLY A 319 -5.46 -0.47 20.30
CA GLY A 319 -4.25 -0.54 21.12
C GLY A 319 -3.07 -1.25 20.44
N LEU A 320 -2.36 -2.08 21.22
CA LEU A 320 -1.25 -2.92 20.72
C LEU A 320 -1.72 -4.01 19.75
N SER A 321 -3.02 -4.32 19.67
CA SER A 321 -3.53 -5.24 18.64
C SER A 321 -3.68 -4.56 17.29
N GLY A 322 -4.09 -3.28 17.27
CA GLY A 322 -4.18 -2.45 16.06
C GLY A 322 -2.84 -2.24 15.36
N VAL A 323 -1.72 -2.28 16.11
CA VAL A 323 -0.35 -2.19 15.57
C VAL A 323 -0.12 -3.20 14.44
N LEU A 324 -0.58 -4.45 14.58
CA LEU A 324 -0.39 -5.49 13.55
C LEU A 324 -1.06 -5.12 12.21
N GLY A 325 -2.27 -4.54 12.27
CA GLY A 325 -2.96 -4.02 11.09
C GLY A 325 -2.28 -2.77 10.50
N GLY A 326 -1.74 -1.90 11.36
CA GLY A 326 -0.96 -0.73 10.94
C GLY A 326 0.33 -1.09 10.20
N LEU A 327 1.05 -2.12 10.67
CA LEU A 327 2.24 -2.63 10.00
C LEU A 327 1.93 -3.18 8.60
N GLU A 328 0.78 -3.84 8.42
CA GLU A 328 0.33 -4.31 7.09
C GLU A 328 -0.07 -3.16 6.15
N LEU A 329 -0.66 -2.08 6.68
CA LEU A 329 -0.96 -0.87 5.89
C LEU A 329 0.32 -0.15 5.42
N LEU A 330 1.36 -0.12 6.26
CA LEU A 330 2.69 0.38 5.89
C LEU A 330 3.41 -0.56 4.90
N ARG A 331 3.35 -1.89 5.12
CA ARG A 331 3.94 -2.90 4.23
C ARG A 331 3.35 -2.84 2.82
N THR A 332 2.04 -2.67 2.72
CA THR A 332 1.32 -2.59 1.44
C THR A 332 1.35 -1.19 0.80
N GLY A 333 2.02 -0.21 1.42
CA GLY A 333 2.17 1.14 0.88
C GLY A 333 0.86 1.94 0.76
N LYS A 334 -0.20 1.51 1.46
CA LYS A 334 -1.54 2.13 1.40
C LYS A 334 -1.67 3.38 2.27
N GLU A 335 -0.74 3.57 3.20
CA GLU A 335 -0.74 4.62 4.20
C GLU A 335 0.69 5.08 4.49
N THR A 336 0.87 6.36 4.84
CA THR A 336 2.13 6.92 5.40
C THR A 336 2.03 7.05 6.93
N LEU A 337 1.30 6.10 7.55
CA LEU A 337 0.71 6.20 8.88
C LEU A 337 1.72 6.44 10.01
N VAL A 338 1.40 7.38 10.91
CA VAL A 338 2.08 7.55 12.20
C VAL A 338 1.04 7.79 13.31
N GLY A 339 1.18 7.07 14.43
CA GLY A 339 0.35 7.18 15.64
C GLY A 339 -0.64 6.03 15.86
N PHE A 340 -0.33 5.13 16.79
CA PHE A 340 -1.20 4.05 17.27
C PHE A 340 -1.28 4.03 18.81
N TYR A 341 -2.30 3.32 19.30
CA TYR A 341 -2.76 3.20 20.69
C TYR A 341 -3.63 4.34 21.23
N TYR A 342 -4.84 3.95 21.67
CA TYR A 342 -5.64 4.65 22.66
C TYR A 342 -6.40 3.63 23.51
N ASP A 343 -6.30 3.74 24.84
CA ASP A 343 -7.31 3.25 25.79
C ASP A 343 -7.16 4.05 27.11
N ARG A 344 -8.22 4.10 27.91
CA ARG A 344 -8.24 4.76 29.23
C ARG A 344 -7.40 3.92 30.22
N VAL A 345 -6.83 4.44 31.30
CA VAL A 345 -7.15 5.62 32.10
C VAL A 345 -5.85 6.33 32.54
N LEU A 346 -5.76 7.64 32.28
CA LEU A 346 -5.15 8.59 33.22
C LEU A 346 -6.28 9.47 33.74
N SER A 347 -6.82 9.13 34.91
CA SER A 347 -7.72 10.00 35.65
C SER A 347 -6.93 11.23 36.11
N PRO A 348 -7.49 12.45 36.04
CA PRO A 348 -6.81 13.60 36.62
C PRO A 348 -6.61 13.34 38.12
N LEU A 349 -5.41 13.64 38.62
CA LEU A 349 -5.14 13.73 40.05
C LEU A 349 -5.83 14.99 40.60
N THR A 350 -7.12 14.86 40.92
CA THR A 350 -7.85 15.84 41.72
C THR A 350 -7.69 15.47 43.20
N ASN A 351 -7.32 16.45 44.02
CA ASN A 351 -6.91 16.25 45.40
C ASN A 351 -8.00 15.63 46.29
N ASP A 352 -7.58 14.93 47.34
CA ASP A 352 -8.38 14.82 48.56
C ASP A 352 -8.74 16.22 49.09
N PHE A 353 -9.99 16.45 49.49
CA PHE A 353 -10.40 17.05 50.78
C PHE A 353 -11.94 17.24 50.84
N PHE A 354 -12.53 16.96 52.02
CA PHE A 354 -13.98 17.02 52.36
C PHE A 354 -14.93 16.02 51.66
N GLY A 355 -16.02 15.54 52.27
CA GLY A 355 -16.35 15.58 53.71
C GLY A 355 -17.85 15.58 54.08
N PHE A 356 -18.39 14.41 54.41
CA PHE A 356 -19.68 14.16 55.13
C PHE A 356 -21.03 14.47 54.44
N ILE A 357 -22.10 13.86 55.00
CA ILE A 357 -23.53 13.91 54.63
C ILE A 357 -23.83 13.19 53.29
N SER A 358 -24.75 12.24 53.10
CA SER A 358 -25.59 11.28 53.88
C SER A 358 -27.00 11.23 53.26
N ASP A 359 -27.43 10.02 52.93
CA ASP A 359 -28.82 9.53 52.79
C ASP A 359 -29.76 10.01 51.65
N ASP A 360 -30.17 8.99 50.87
CA ASP A 360 -31.53 8.71 50.38
C ASP A 360 -32.04 9.21 49.00
N ILE A 361 -33.12 8.55 48.57
CA ILE A 361 -34.01 8.74 47.40
C ILE A 361 -33.57 8.11 46.06
N SER A 362 -34.47 7.26 45.56
CA SER A 362 -34.58 6.77 44.17
C SER A 362 -36.08 6.91 43.74
N PRO A 363 -36.47 6.58 42.50
CA PRO A 363 -36.08 7.22 41.25
C PRO A 363 -37.31 7.72 40.45
N VAL A 364 -37.17 8.77 39.61
CA VAL A 364 -38.24 9.22 38.68
C VAL A 364 -37.66 9.57 37.30
N MET A 365 -38.50 9.45 36.28
CA MET A 365 -38.22 9.47 34.83
C MET A 365 -38.18 10.87 34.17
N GLU A 366 -37.52 10.92 33.00
CA GLU A 366 -37.78 11.85 31.86
C GLU A 366 -37.48 13.37 32.04
N GLN A 367 -37.21 14.18 31.00
CA GLN A 367 -37.06 13.96 29.55
C GLN A 367 -36.15 15.04 28.91
N GLN A 368 -35.43 14.71 27.82
CA GLN A 368 -34.85 15.64 26.81
C GLN A 368 -33.75 16.63 27.31
N THR A 369 -32.85 17.18 26.47
CA THR A 369 -32.72 17.15 24.99
C THR A 369 -31.39 16.58 24.51
N GLN A 370 -31.43 15.74 23.47
CA GLN A 370 -30.30 15.39 22.61
C GLN A 370 -30.58 15.94 21.20
N ASN A 371 -29.55 16.34 20.46
CA ASN A 371 -29.65 16.79 19.06
C ASN A 371 -28.60 16.06 18.23
N ASP A 372 -29.03 15.35 17.20
CA ASP A 372 -28.22 14.41 16.44
C ASP A 372 -27.86 14.91 15.03
N LEU A 373 -26.80 14.34 14.47
CA LEU A 373 -26.73 13.99 13.04
C LEU A 373 -26.22 12.53 12.95
N PRO A 374 -26.65 11.77 11.94
CA PRO A 374 -27.01 10.37 12.17
C PRO A 374 -25.85 9.36 12.19
N PHE A 375 -26.12 8.25 12.87
CA PHE A 375 -25.42 6.97 12.74
C PHE A 375 -26.41 5.91 12.27
N PHE A 376 -26.02 5.13 11.26
CA PHE A 376 -26.78 3.99 10.77
C PHE A 376 -26.89 2.91 11.86
N ASN A 377 -28.10 2.65 12.36
CA ASN A 377 -28.34 1.54 13.29
C ASN A 377 -28.72 0.27 12.52
N TRP A 378 -28.28 -0.90 13.00
CA TRP A 378 -28.44 -2.18 12.30
C TRP A 378 -29.34 -3.19 13.05
N ASP A 379 -29.86 -2.83 14.22
CA ASP A 379 -30.78 -3.68 15.01
C ASP A 379 -32.19 -3.80 14.41
N ASP A 380 -32.56 -2.94 13.45
CA ASP A 380 -33.88 -2.90 12.79
C ASP A 380 -34.18 -4.16 11.94
N PHE A 381 -33.22 -5.06 11.73
CA PHE A 381 -33.42 -6.36 11.07
C PHE A 381 -33.82 -7.49 12.03
N SER A 382 -34.61 -7.16 13.06
CA SER A 382 -35.34 -8.14 13.86
C SER A 382 -36.61 -8.60 13.14
N PRO A 383 -36.83 -9.90 12.87
CA PRO A 383 -37.99 -10.37 12.12
C PRO A 383 -39.29 -10.18 12.91
N LEU A 384 -40.33 -9.65 12.25
CA LEU A 384 -41.66 -9.45 12.84
C LEU A 384 -42.25 -10.78 13.33
N PRO A 385 -42.82 -10.83 14.55
CA PRO A 385 -43.37 -12.06 15.12
C PRO A 385 -44.73 -12.39 14.49
N GLY A 386 -44.73 -13.20 13.43
CA GLY A 386 -45.98 -13.75 12.87
C GLY A 386 -46.02 -13.91 11.35
N SER A 387 -45.04 -14.56 10.73
CA SER A 387 -45.18 -15.07 9.36
C SER A 387 -44.49 -16.42 9.23
N VAL A 388 -45.24 -17.45 8.81
CA VAL A 388 -44.75 -18.83 8.66
C VAL A 388 -44.85 -19.25 7.20
N THR A 389 -43.80 -18.96 6.44
CA THR A 389 -43.44 -19.64 5.18
C THR A 389 -41.93 -19.69 5.08
N SER A 390 -41.40 -20.81 4.58
CA SER A 390 -39.97 -21.12 4.49
C SER A 390 -39.32 -20.58 3.20
N ASP A 391 -38.06 -20.97 2.97
CA ASP A 391 -37.44 -21.08 1.63
C ASP A 391 -37.01 -19.80 0.89
N ILE A 392 -36.50 -18.80 1.63
CA ILE A 392 -35.58 -17.78 1.07
C ILE A 392 -34.17 -17.77 1.73
N THR A 393 -33.95 -18.57 2.78
CA THR A 393 -32.68 -18.58 3.55
C THR A 393 -31.57 -19.47 2.96
N SER A 394 -31.53 -19.60 1.62
CA SER A 394 -30.62 -20.50 0.87
C SER A 394 -29.52 -19.79 0.07
N LEU A 395 -29.41 -18.45 0.15
CA LEU A 395 -28.53 -17.60 -0.67
C LEU A 395 -27.00 -17.77 -0.49
N LEU A 396 -26.52 -18.85 0.14
CA LEU A 396 -25.09 -19.13 0.30
C LEU A 396 -24.66 -20.56 -0.09
N SER A 397 -25.57 -21.54 -0.18
CA SER A 397 -25.18 -22.94 -0.47
C SER A 397 -24.72 -23.17 -1.92
N THR A 398 -25.03 -22.27 -2.86
CA THR A 398 -24.63 -22.33 -4.28
C THR A 398 -24.13 -20.96 -4.79
N ARG A 399 -22.81 -20.71 -4.74
CA ARG A 399 -22.20 -19.40 -5.12
C ARG A 399 -22.09 -19.19 -6.63
N SER A 400 -22.13 -17.93 -7.08
CA SER A 400 -21.60 -17.52 -8.42
C SER A 400 -21.12 -16.05 -8.49
N TYR A 401 -19.86 -15.87 -8.08
CA TYR A 401 -18.70 -15.15 -8.67
C TYR A 401 -18.84 -14.03 -9.75
N PRO A 402 -17.84 -13.12 -9.85
CA PRO A 402 -17.96 -11.81 -10.54
C PRO A 402 -17.52 -11.80 -12.01
N LEU A 403 -17.79 -10.67 -12.69
CA LEU A 403 -17.72 -10.53 -14.15
C LEU A 403 -17.23 -9.12 -14.60
N LEU A 404 -16.61 -9.08 -15.78
CA LEU A 404 -16.17 -7.82 -16.44
C LEU A 404 -17.31 -7.15 -17.21
N LYS A 405 -17.23 -5.83 -17.36
CA LYS A 405 -17.95 -5.06 -18.40
C LYS A 405 -17.03 -4.78 -19.59
N SER A 406 -17.53 -5.04 -20.80
CA SER A 406 -16.80 -4.87 -22.06
C SER A 406 -16.67 -3.41 -22.48
N SER A 407 -15.52 -3.03 -23.03
CA SER A 407 -15.29 -1.71 -23.63
C SER A 407 -15.60 -1.70 -25.13
N ASN A 408 -16.52 -0.82 -25.57
CA ASN A 408 -16.43 -0.14 -26.88
C ASN A 408 -17.55 0.90 -27.14
N SER A 409 -17.16 2.08 -27.64
CA SER A 409 -17.93 2.99 -28.51
C SER A 409 -19.24 3.64 -27.98
N GLN A 410 -19.74 4.77 -28.49
CA GLN A 410 -19.14 5.91 -29.21
C GLN A 410 -20.01 7.18 -29.04
N ASN A 411 -19.45 8.33 -29.39
CA ASN A 411 -20.07 9.64 -29.69
C ASN A 411 -21.62 9.79 -29.65
N ALA A 412 -22.07 10.81 -28.92
CA ALA A 412 -23.18 11.67 -29.33
C ALA A 412 -22.74 13.14 -29.22
N GLN A 413 -23.22 14.01 -30.12
CA GLN A 413 -22.84 15.43 -30.22
C GLN A 413 -24.03 16.35 -29.89
N SER A 414 -23.77 17.67 -29.91
CA SER A 414 -24.74 18.77 -30.03
C SER A 414 -25.52 19.13 -28.76
N ASN A 415 -26.14 20.32 -28.62
CA ASN A 415 -25.77 21.72 -28.95
C ASN A 415 -26.98 22.59 -28.54
N THR A 416 -26.84 23.48 -27.56
CA THR A 416 -27.62 24.74 -27.39
C THR A 416 -27.03 25.46 -26.16
N SER A 417 -26.59 26.72 -26.14
CA SER A 417 -26.94 28.00 -26.81
C SER A 417 -28.16 28.72 -26.22
N SER A 418 -28.01 30.04 -25.99
CA SER A 418 -28.96 31.00 -25.35
C SER A 418 -29.13 30.83 -23.83
N SER A 419 -29.32 31.89 -23.03
CA SER A 419 -29.02 33.34 -23.24
C SER A 419 -29.12 34.13 -21.91
N SER A 420 -28.25 35.13 -21.72
CA SER A 420 -28.43 36.23 -20.75
C SER A 420 -29.59 37.17 -21.18
N PRO A 421 -30.08 38.12 -20.35
CA PRO A 421 -29.31 39.31 -19.91
C PRO A 421 -29.53 39.74 -18.44
N GLY A 422 -28.78 40.76 -18.00
CA GLY A 422 -28.87 41.31 -16.65
C GLY A 422 -27.81 42.38 -16.36
N ASP A 423 -27.72 43.40 -17.20
CA ASP A 423 -26.77 44.51 -17.03
C ASP A 423 -27.05 45.35 -15.76
N PHE A 424 -25.99 45.83 -15.10
CA PHE A 424 -25.94 47.20 -14.58
C PHE A 424 -24.50 47.71 -14.39
N THR A 425 -24.11 48.64 -15.27
CA THR A 425 -23.02 49.62 -15.19
C THR A 425 -23.57 50.92 -15.83
N PRO A 426 -22.90 52.10 -15.93
CA PRO A 426 -21.45 52.36 -15.73
C PRO A 426 -21.10 53.75 -15.10
N GLU A 427 -19.81 54.15 -15.21
CA GLU A 427 -19.29 55.54 -15.22
C GLU A 427 -19.42 56.40 -13.92
N PHE A 428 -18.59 57.39 -13.57
CA PHE A 428 -17.22 57.85 -13.96
C PHE A 428 -16.62 58.58 -12.71
N ALA A 429 -15.47 59.28 -12.63
CA ALA A 429 -14.47 59.81 -13.58
C ALA A 429 -13.06 59.89 -12.93
N SER A 430 -12.24 60.90 -13.27
CA SER A 430 -10.87 61.13 -12.77
C SER A 430 -10.54 62.62 -12.53
N TYR A 431 -9.72 62.96 -11.52
CA TYR A 431 -8.82 64.15 -11.45
C TYR A 431 -7.86 63.99 -10.21
N PHE A 432 -6.74 64.71 -10.00
CA PHE A 432 -5.51 64.99 -10.78
C PHE A 432 -4.57 65.83 -9.86
N ASN A 433 -3.23 65.75 -10.01
CA ASN A 433 -2.22 66.74 -9.51
C ASN A 433 -1.99 66.83 -7.96
N GLN A 434 -0.84 67.32 -7.41
CA GLN A 434 0.42 67.87 -7.96
C GLN A 434 1.60 67.90 -6.94
N THR A 435 2.87 67.98 -7.41
CA THR A 435 4.08 68.58 -6.75
C THR A 435 4.61 67.97 -5.42
N SER A 436 5.85 68.15 -4.91
CA SER A 436 7.19 68.65 -5.35
C SER A 436 8.21 68.42 -4.20
N SER A 437 9.56 68.55 -4.30
CA SER A 437 10.59 68.40 -5.35
C SER A 437 12.01 68.62 -4.72
N LYS A 438 13.11 68.63 -5.52
CA LYS A 438 14.56 68.92 -5.24
C LYS A 438 15.49 67.72 -5.04
N GLN A 439 16.80 67.72 -5.31
CA GLN A 439 17.79 68.39 -6.21
C GLN A 439 19.12 67.59 -6.02
N ALA A 440 20.11 67.67 -6.93
CA ALA A 440 21.46 67.06 -6.77
C ALA A 440 22.55 68.16 -6.61
N PRO A 441 23.89 67.88 -6.49
CA PRO A 441 24.71 67.42 -7.64
C PRO A 441 26.03 66.61 -7.39
N LEU A 442 26.51 65.96 -8.48
CA LEU A 442 27.90 65.79 -8.97
C LEU A 442 29.12 65.45 -8.08
N SER A 443 29.89 64.41 -8.47
CA SER A 443 31.27 64.55 -9.02
C SER A 443 31.89 63.20 -9.49
N GLU A 444 32.74 63.25 -10.54
CA GLU A 444 33.73 62.19 -10.91
C GLU A 444 35.16 62.71 -10.64
N PRO A 445 36.23 61.89 -10.72
CA PRO A 445 36.92 61.74 -12.02
C PRO A 445 37.57 60.37 -12.36
N THR A 446 37.68 60.11 -13.66
CA THR A 446 38.59 59.19 -14.40
C THR A 446 39.82 58.63 -13.68
N THR A 447 40.20 57.35 -13.82
CA THR A 447 40.88 56.70 -14.98
C THR A 447 40.99 55.16 -14.72
N THR A 448 41.51 54.22 -15.53
CA THR A 448 42.23 54.16 -16.84
C THR A 448 42.01 52.78 -17.53
N ARG A 449 42.64 52.53 -18.70
CA ARG A 449 42.95 51.20 -19.28
C ARG A 449 44.35 51.21 -19.92
N PRO A 450 45.02 50.05 -20.04
CA PRO A 450 45.88 49.77 -21.21
C PRO A 450 45.39 48.54 -22.01
N GLN A 451 45.93 48.33 -23.22
CA GLN A 451 45.54 47.23 -24.13
C GLN A 451 46.72 46.31 -24.51
N LYS A 452 46.35 45.06 -24.89
CA LYS A 452 46.97 44.15 -25.88
C LYS A 452 48.50 44.18 -26.11
N ARG A 453 49.08 42.98 -26.08
CA ARG A 453 50.18 42.59 -26.99
C ARG A 453 49.81 41.31 -27.75
N GLN A 454 50.33 41.17 -28.98
CA GLN A 454 50.40 39.92 -29.75
C GLN A 454 51.74 39.20 -29.38
N ARG A 455 52.13 38.01 -29.86
CA ARG A 455 51.72 37.19 -31.03
C ARG A 455 52.23 35.73 -30.82
N ASN A 456 51.98 34.86 -31.82
CA ASN A 456 52.49 33.49 -32.00
C ASN A 456 51.75 32.39 -31.20
N GLY A 457 51.37 31.24 -31.75
CA GLY A 457 51.19 30.88 -33.17
C GLY A 457 51.81 29.55 -33.61
N TYR A 458 50.96 28.52 -33.75
CA TYR A 458 51.26 27.29 -34.48
C TYR A 458 50.05 26.85 -35.32
N LYS A 459 50.32 26.25 -36.49
CA LYS A 459 49.37 25.46 -37.30
C LYS A 459 49.40 24.01 -36.77
N THR A 460 48.55 23.03 -37.12
CA THR A 460 47.53 22.79 -38.17
C THR A 460 46.55 21.75 -37.54
N ILE A 461 45.36 21.34 -38.03
CA ILE A 461 44.86 20.89 -39.35
C ILE A 461 43.36 21.23 -39.41
N ALA A 462 42.78 21.38 -40.61
CA ALA A 462 41.35 21.61 -40.80
C ALA A 462 40.58 20.31 -41.13
N GLN A 463 39.34 20.22 -40.66
CA GLN A 463 38.24 19.61 -41.42
C GLN A 463 37.15 20.67 -41.62
N ALA A 464 36.51 20.65 -42.79
CA ALA A 464 35.67 21.75 -43.23
C ALA A 464 34.21 21.59 -42.79
N ASN A 465 33.60 22.69 -42.33
CA ASN A 465 32.16 22.87 -42.47
C ASN A 465 31.86 23.12 -43.94
N ASP A 466 31.01 22.32 -44.57
CA ASP A 466 30.23 22.80 -45.71
C ASP A 466 28.93 23.45 -45.21
N ARG A 467 28.50 24.52 -45.88
CA ARG A 467 27.41 25.39 -45.45
C ARG A 467 26.14 25.13 -46.25
N GLY A 468 25.41 24.09 -45.86
CA GLY A 468 24.01 23.92 -46.28
C GLY A 468 23.21 25.18 -45.96
N ALA A 469 22.80 25.92 -46.99
CA ALA A 469 22.30 27.28 -46.83
C ALA A 469 21.00 27.34 -46.01
N ARG A 470 20.97 28.22 -45.01
CA ARG A 470 19.79 28.54 -44.20
C ARG A 470 18.74 29.23 -45.08
N ARG A 471 17.84 28.46 -45.68
CA ARG A 471 16.60 29.01 -46.27
C ARG A 471 15.75 29.57 -45.13
N GLU A 472 15.57 30.89 -45.13
CA GLU A 472 14.52 31.54 -44.35
C GLU A 472 13.17 31.18 -44.97
N LEU A 473 12.60 30.07 -44.53
CA LEU A 473 11.16 29.85 -44.65
C LEU A 473 10.49 30.73 -43.60
N GLY A 474 9.62 31.63 -44.07
CA GLY A 474 9.05 32.71 -43.26
C GLY A 474 8.17 32.22 -42.12
N ASP A 475 7.80 33.16 -41.25
CA ASP A 475 7.01 32.95 -40.03
C ASP A 475 5.54 32.61 -40.33
N SER A 476 5.32 31.43 -40.91
CA SER A 476 4.00 30.81 -40.98
C SER A 476 3.60 30.40 -39.57
N LYS A 477 2.54 31.00 -39.05
CA LYS A 477 1.95 30.67 -37.75
C LYS A 477 1.56 29.19 -37.70
N ILE A 478 2.46 28.32 -37.21
CA ILE A 478 2.18 26.91 -36.97
C ILE A 478 0.97 26.85 -36.05
N ASN A 479 -0.13 26.29 -36.57
CA ASN A 479 -1.41 26.27 -35.88
C ASN A 479 -1.23 25.59 -34.51
N SER A 480 -1.92 26.06 -33.47
CA SER A 480 -1.92 25.41 -32.15
C SER A 480 -2.32 23.94 -32.26
N GLU A 481 -3.19 23.63 -33.23
CA GLU A 481 -3.58 22.28 -33.60
C GLU A 481 -2.41 21.44 -34.16
N GLU A 482 -1.50 22.00 -34.97
CA GLU A 482 -0.34 21.27 -35.47
C GLU A 482 0.69 20.99 -34.37
N ARG A 483 0.89 21.94 -33.44
CA ARG A 483 1.70 21.69 -32.24
C ARG A 483 1.09 20.57 -31.40
N ARG A 484 -0.23 20.56 -31.22
CA ARG A 484 -0.96 19.49 -30.51
C ARG A 484 -0.86 18.14 -31.23
N ARG A 485 -0.97 18.11 -32.56
CA ARG A 485 -0.77 16.91 -33.40
C ARG A 485 0.68 16.39 -33.31
N LEU A 486 1.68 17.27 -33.23
CA LEU A 486 3.08 16.88 -33.04
C LEU A 486 3.32 16.30 -31.64
N GLN A 487 2.82 16.96 -30.59
CA GLN A 487 2.88 16.48 -29.20
C GLN A 487 2.21 15.10 -29.06
N LEU A 488 1.05 14.87 -29.68
CA LEU A 488 0.39 13.56 -29.71
C LEU A 488 1.26 12.47 -30.35
N ARG A 489 1.93 12.75 -31.48
CA ARG A 489 2.86 11.78 -32.09
C ARG A 489 4.06 11.47 -31.19
N VAL A 490 4.61 12.46 -30.51
CA VAL A 490 5.71 12.27 -29.55
C VAL A 490 5.25 11.45 -28.34
N ALA A 491 4.10 11.77 -27.76
CA ALA A 491 3.50 11.02 -26.66
C ALA A 491 3.20 9.55 -27.04
N GLN A 492 2.65 9.32 -28.24
CA GLN A 492 2.42 7.97 -28.77
C GLN A 492 3.73 7.20 -29.01
N ARG A 493 4.79 7.87 -29.50
CA ARG A 493 6.11 7.25 -29.65
C ARG A 493 6.73 6.90 -28.29
N ALA A 494 6.63 7.79 -27.30
CA ALA A 494 7.10 7.53 -25.94
C ALA A 494 6.29 6.42 -25.24
N TYR A 495 4.97 6.35 -25.46
CA TYR A 495 4.13 5.25 -24.98
C TYR A 495 4.54 3.91 -25.58
N ARG A 496 4.72 3.82 -26.90
CA ARG A 496 5.21 2.60 -27.58
C ARG A 496 6.62 2.21 -27.11
N SER A 497 7.51 3.18 -26.91
CA SER A 497 8.87 2.94 -26.41
C SER A 497 8.88 2.40 -24.98
N ARG A 498 7.97 2.87 -24.11
CA ARG A 498 7.81 2.34 -22.75
C ARG A 498 7.20 0.93 -22.76
N GLN A 499 6.15 0.70 -23.54
CA GLN A 499 5.58 -0.64 -23.72
C GLN A 499 6.63 -1.66 -24.21
N GLN A 500 7.47 -1.27 -25.19
CA GLN A 500 8.56 -2.11 -25.67
C GLN A 500 9.57 -2.42 -24.55
N ALA A 501 10.04 -1.41 -23.82
CA ALA A 501 10.97 -1.60 -22.70
C ALA A 501 10.41 -2.49 -21.58
N THR A 502 9.10 -2.41 -21.29
CA THR A 502 8.42 -3.32 -20.35
C THR A 502 8.37 -4.76 -20.88
N LEU A 503 8.08 -4.96 -22.16
CA LEU A 503 8.08 -6.29 -22.80
C LEU A 503 9.49 -6.91 -22.83
N ASP A 504 10.51 -6.12 -23.13
CA ASP A 504 11.90 -6.58 -23.16
C ASP A 504 12.41 -6.91 -21.74
N GLY A 505 12.00 -6.12 -20.72
CA GLY A 505 12.25 -6.43 -19.31
C GLY A 505 11.57 -7.72 -18.84
N LEU A 506 10.31 -7.96 -19.23
CA LEU A 506 9.58 -9.20 -18.93
C LEU A 506 10.25 -10.42 -19.57
N LYS A 507 10.68 -10.33 -20.83
CA LYS A 507 11.42 -11.41 -21.51
C LYS A 507 12.73 -11.75 -20.81
N ASN A 508 13.51 -10.73 -20.42
CA ASN A 508 14.74 -10.94 -19.66
C ASN A 508 14.47 -11.62 -18.30
N HIS A 509 13.36 -11.29 -17.63
CA HIS A 509 12.97 -11.93 -16.38
C HIS A 509 12.59 -13.40 -16.57
N ILE A 510 11.76 -13.71 -17.59
CA ILE A 510 11.37 -15.07 -17.96
C ILE A 510 12.63 -15.93 -18.25
N SER A 511 13.53 -15.45 -19.10
CA SER A 511 14.78 -16.16 -19.42
C SER A 511 15.70 -16.37 -18.19
N THR A 512 15.66 -15.45 -17.22
CA THR A 512 16.38 -15.61 -15.95
C THR A 512 15.75 -16.71 -15.07
N LEU A 513 14.42 -16.86 -15.09
CA LEU A 513 13.71 -17.90 -14.35
C LEU A 513 13.93 -19.28 -14.97
N GLU A 514 13.81 -19.40 -16.30
CA GLU A 514 14.13 -20.62 -17.07
C GLU A 514 15.54 -21.13 -16.73
N THR A 515 16.55 -20.26 -16.90
CA THR A 515 17.96 -20.56 -16.56
C THR A 515 18.14 -20.96 -15.09
N SER A 516 17.31 -20.45 -14.17
CA SER A 516 17.37 -20.82 -12.75
C SER A 516 16.78 -22.20 -12.49
N ILE A 517 15.66 -22.54 -13.15
CA ILE A 517 14.99 -23.85 -13.06
C ILE A 517 15.88 -24.95 -13.65
N GLU A 518 16.53 -24.71 -14.79
CA GLU A 518 17.51 -25.65 -15.38
C GLU A 518 18.67 -25.96 -14.42
N ARG A 519 19.21 -24.93 -13.76
CA ARG A 519 20.35 -25.07 -12.83
C ARG A 519 19.94 -25.79 -11.55
N MET A 520 18.75 -25.53 -11.02
CA MET A 520 18.20 -26.29 -9.88
C MET A 520 17.94 -27.75 -10.26
N SER A 521 17.37 -28.01 -11.44
CA SER A 521 17.14 -29.37 -11.97
C SER A 521 18.44 -30.15 -12.11
N SER A 522 19.46 -29.54 -12.70
CA SER A 522 20.80 -30.12 -12.86
C SER A 522 21.46 -30.46 -11.52
N ALA A 523 21.31 -29.57 -10.52
CA ALA A 523 21.84 -29.79 -9.17
C ALA A 523 21.13 -30.95 -8.45
N MET A 524 19.80 -31.02 -8.54
CA MET A 524 18.99 -32.07 -7.90
C MET A 524 19.27 -33.45 -8.53
N LEU A 525 19.36 -33.53 -9.86
CA LEU A 525 19.76 -34.75 -10.56
C LEU A 525 21.16 -35.20 -10.11
N SER A 526 22.17 -34.32 -10.13
CA SER A 526 23.54 -34.67 -9.70
C SER A 526 23.62 -35.07 -8.21
N PHE A 527 22.75 -34.53 -7.35
CA PHE A 527 22.66 -34.96 -5.96
C PHE A 527 22.05 -36.37 -5.83
N SER A 528 20.99 -36.65 -6.58
CA SER A 528 20.36 -37.98 -6.61
C SER A 528 21.32 -39.08 -7.11
N GLU A 529 22.10 -38.80 -8.16
CA GLU A 529 23.11 -39.73 -8.68
C GLU A 529 24.16 -40.07 -7.62
N LYS A 530 24.63 -39.07 -6.87
CA LYS A 530 25.60 -39.26 -5.78
C LYS A 530 25.00 -40.08 -4.63
N LEU A 531 23.73 -39.88 -4.28
CA LEU A 531 23.03 -40.72 -3.30
C LEU A 531 22.90 -42.18 -3.77
N VAL A 532 22.55 -42.41 -5.04
CA VAL A 532 22.49 -43.77 -5.62
C VAL A 532 23.88 -44.42 -5.64
N GLN A 533 24.91 -43.70 -6.08
CA GLN A 533 26.30 -44.18 -6.13
C GLN A 533 26.90 -44.46 -4.74
N SER A 534 26.49 -43.70 -3.71
CA SER A 534 26.95 -43.92 -2.32
C SER A 534 26.50 -45.24 -1.71
N GLY A 535 25.51 -45.91 -2.30
CA GLY A 535 24.91 -47.13 -1.77
C GLY A 535 23.99 -46.94 -0.56
N LEU A 536 23.92 -45.75 0.05
CA LEU A 536 23.11 -45.48 1.26
C LEU A 536 21.64 -45.89 1.11
N LEU A 537 21.07 -45.69 -0.09
CA LEU A 537 19.68 -46.05 -0.42
C LEU A 537 19.40 -47.56 -0.32
N ARG A 538 20.42 -48.43 -0.53
CA ARG A 538 20.27 -49.89 -0.38
C ARG A 538 20.02 -50.32 1.07
N SER A 539 20.36 -49.46 2.03
CA SER A 539 20.24 -49.72 3.47
C SER A 539 18.99 -49.08 4.10
N ASN A 540 18.26 -48.23 3.37
CA ASN A 540 17.12 -47.49 3.89
C ASN A 540 16.02 -47.30 2.82
N SER A 541 14.98 -48.13 2.91
CA SER A 541 13.83 -48.11 1.99
C SER A 541 12.95 -46.87 2.16
N ALA A 542 12.83 -46.31 3.37
CA ALA A 542 12.05 -45.10 3.63
C ALA A 542 12.70 -43.88 2.95
N LEU A 543 14.01 -43.69 3.14
CA LEU A 543 14.78 -42.64 2.47
C LEU A 543 14.76 -42.77 0.93
N THR A 544 14.64 -44.00 0.42
CA THR A 544 14.52 -44.28 -1.02
C THR A 544 13.14 -43.89 -1.57
N ALA A 545 12.07 -44.06 -0.80
CA ALA A 545 10.74 -43.56 -1.17
C ALA A 545 10.68 -42.03 -1.11
N GLU A 546 11.13 -41.44 0.00
CA GLU A 546 11.13 -39.98 0.21
C GLU A 546 11.98 -39.23 -0.83
N LEU A 547 13.13 -39.78 -1.24
CA LEU A 547 13.91 -39.24 -2.36
C LEU A 547 13.17 -39.34 -3.70
N ARG A 548 12.51 -40.47 -3.99
CA ARG A 548 11.72 -40.65 -5.22
C ARG A 548 10.59 -39.63 -5.28
N ASP A 549 9.80 -39.51 -4.22
CA ASP A 549 8.65 -38.61 -4.17
C ASP A 549 9.10 -37.15 -4.30
N THR A 550 10.21 -36.78 -3.64
CA THR A 550 10.84 -35.45 -3.80
C THR A 550 11.28 -35.19 -5.24
N MET A 551 11.89 -36.16 -5.92
CA MET A 551 12.27 -36.03 -7.33
C MET A 551 11.06 -35.96 -8.26
N THR A 552 9.98 -36.70 -7.99
CA THR A 552 8.73 -36.64 -8.77
C THR A 552 8.07 -35.27 -8.65
N VAL A 553 7.97 -34.71 -7.43
CA VAL A 553 7.49 -33.33 -7.23
C VAL A 553 8.38 -32.34 -7.98
N PHE A 554 9.71 -32.46 -7.85
CA PHE A 554 10.65 -31.54 -8.49
C PHE A 554 10.55 -31.58 -10.03
N LEU A 555 10.55 -32.77 -10.63
CA LEU A 555 10.48 -32.94 -12.08
C LEU A 555 9.13 -32.48 -12.65
N ASN A 556 8.02 -32.68 -11.93
CA ASN A 556 6.71 -32.16 -12.34
C ASN A 556 6.70 -30.63 -12.38
N VAL A 557 7.26 -29.96 -11.35
CA VAL A 557 7.37 -28.49 -11.31
C VAL A 557 8.27 -27.97 -12.45
N ALA A 558 9.39 -28.64 -12.73
CA ALA A 558 10.26 -28.28 -13.83
C ALA A 558 9.58 -28.47 -15.20
N SER A 559 8.83 -29.56 -15.41
CA SER A 559 8.10 -29.80 -16.67
C SER A 559 6.95 -28.84 -16.91
N GLN A 560 6.31 -28.32 -15.85
CA GLN A 560 5.24 -27.33 -15.94
C GLN A 560 5.76 -25.93 -16.32
N ALA A 561 7.06 -25.68 -16.16
CA ALA A 561 7.70 -24.42 -16.56
C ALA A 561 8.13 -24.40 -18.04
N ASN A 562 8.55 -25.53 -18.60
CA ASN A 562 9.11 -25.63 -19.96
C ASN A 562 8.05 -25.95 -21.04
N LEU A 563 6.95 -25.21 -21.06
CA LEU A 563 5.88 -25.35 -22.07
C LEU A 563 6.25 -24.66 -23.41
N ASP A 564 7.28 -25.15 -24.09
CA ASP A 564 7.56 -24.83 -25.51
C ASP A 564 8.46 -25.86 -26.25
N ASP A 565 9.09 -26.83 -25.58
CA ASP A 565 10.09 -27.74 -26.19
C ASP A 565 9.70 -29.24 -26.08
N GLU A 566 9.25 -29.85 -27.19
CA GLU A 566 8.75 -31.25 -27.27
C GLU A 566 9.85 -32.34 -27.14
N LYS A 567 10.61 -32.38 -26.03
CA LYS A 567 11.59 -33.46 -25.76
C LYS A 567 11.61 -33.95 -24.31
N SER A 568 10.56 -34.69 -23.93
CA SER A 568 10.52 -35.43 -22.67
C SER A 568 11.57 -36.56 -22.63
N VAL A 569 12.64 -36.38 -21.86
CA VAL A 569 13.64 -37.45 -21.60
C VAL A 569 13.18 -38.30 -20.41
N SER A 570 12.57 -39.44 -20.69
CA SER A 570 12.13 -40.39 -19.67
C SER A 570 13.29 -41.23 -19.11
N VAL A 571 13.67 -41.01 -17.85
CA VAL A 571 14.62 -41.89 -17.14
C VAL A 571 13.86 -43.03 -16.47
N ASP A 572 13.87 -44.20 -17.10
CA ASP A 572 13.16 -45.41 -16.66
C ASP A 572 13.93 -46.19 -15.60
N TYR A 573 13.60 -45.97 -14.32
CA TYR A 573 14.22 -46.64 -13.17
C TYR A 573 13.81 -48.11 -12.98
N ASN A 574 12.90 -48.66 -13.79
CA ASN A 574 12.37 -50.02 -13.59
C ASN A 574 13.11 -51.13 -14.36
N LYS A 575 14.13 -50.80 -15.16
CA LYS A 575 14.87 -51.76 -16.02
C LYS A 575 15.90 -52.65 -15.31
N THR A 576 15.52 -53.28 -14.19
CA THR A 576 16.22 -54.46 -13.64
C THR A 576 15.30 -55.33 -12.75
N ILE A 577 14.36 -56.05 -13.38
CA ILE A 577 13.77 -57.34 -12.96
C ILE A 577 13.02 -57.91 -14.19
N ASP A 578 13.11 -59.21 -14.43
CA ASP A 578 12.78 -59.83 -15.73
C ASP A 578 11.29 -60.14 -15.98
N SER A 579 10.98 -60.43 -17.24
CA SER A 579 9.68 -60.89 -17.81
C SER A 579 9.89 -62.27 -18.49
N PRO A 580 8.95 -62.92 -19.26
CA PRO A 580 7.55 -62.61 -19.66
C PRO A 580 6.63 -63.89 -19.54
N PRO A 581 5.62 -64.24 -20.40
CA PRO A 581 4.77 -63.49 -21.35
C PRO A 581 3.22 -63.78 -21.33
N ALA A 582 2.43 -62.85 -21.90
CA ALA A 582 1.09 -63.02 -22.54
C ALA A 582 -0.14 -63.40 -21.65
N SER A 583 -1.43 -63.17 -22.02
CA SER A 583 -2.06 -62.86 -23.34
C SER A 583 -3.49 -62.23 -23.26
N TYR A 584 -3.88 -61.45 -24.29
CA TYR A 584 -5.26 -61.14 -24.80
C TYR A 584 -6.32 -60.28 -24.04
N GLN A 585 -7.17 -59.61 -24.83
CA GLN A 585 -8.42 -58.83 -24.55
C GLN A 585 -9.61 -59.48 -25.36
N PRO A 586 -10.87 -58.96 -25.53
CA PRO A 586 -11.49 -57.66 -25.18
C PRO A 586 -13.00 -57.67 -24.73
N THR A 587 -13.67 -56.51 -24.91
CA THR A 587 -15.04 -55.97 -24.63
C THR A 587 -16.32 -56.78 -24.95
N ILE A 588 -17.48 -56.30 -24.41
CA ILE A 588 -18.81 -56.12 -25.10
C ILE A 588 -19.80 -55.27 -24.23
N GLU A 589 -20.92 -54.77 -24.82
CA GLU A 589 -21.76 -53.65 -24.32
C GLU A 589 -23.29 -53.92 -24.19
N HIS A 590 -24.02 -52.97 -23.54
CA HIS A 590 -25.43 -52.54 -23.80
C HIS A 590 -26.61 -53.53 -23.50
N PRO A 591 -27.92 -53.10 -23.43
CA PRO A 591 -28.61 -51.94 -24.06
C PRO A 591 -29.70 -51.14 -23.25
N SER A 592 -30.41 -50.25 -23.97
CA SER A 592 -31.50 -49.29 -23.59
C SER A 592 -32.93 -49.93 -23.73
N PRO A 593 -34.09 -49.24 -24.00
CA PRO A 593 -34.51 -47.80 -23.92
C PRO A 593 -35.94 -47.52 -23.34
N ASN A 594 -36.34 -46.23 -23.21
CA ASN A 594 -37.66 -45.60 -23.61
C ASN A 594 -37.85 -44.23 -22.88
N ILE A 595 -38.22 -43.05 -23.45
CA ILE A 595 -39.08 -42.61 -24.60
C ILE A 595 -40.59 -42.58 -24.22
N PRO A 596 -41.43 -41.56 -24.56
CA PRO A 596 -41.30 -40.40 -25.50
C PRO A 596 -41.55 -39.00 -24.82
N LEU A 597 -42.01 -37.85 -25.38
CA LEU A 597 -42.53 -37.40 -26.70
C LEU A 597 -42.47 -35.83 -26.90
N HIS A 598 -42.03 -35.34 -28.07
CA HIS A 598 -42.45 -34.15 -28.90
C HIS A 598 -42.49 -32.68 -28.36
N LEU A 599 -41.92 -31.64 -29.03
CA LEU A 599 -42.09 -31.01 -30.39
C LEU A 599 -43.21 -29.91 -30.46
N PRO A 600 -43.22 -28.91 -31.41
CA PRO A 600 -42.14 -28.28 -32.22
C PRO A 600 -42.28 -26.74 -32.56
N VAL A 601 -41.18 -26.12 -33.05
CA VAL A 601 -41.06 -25.20 -34.23
C VAL A 601 -41.89 -23.89 -34.37
N ASP A 602 -41.21 -22.75 -34.16
CA ASP A 602 -40.86 -21.66 -35.14
C ASP A 602 -41.93 -20.71 -35.79
N VAL A 603 -41.41 -19.70 -36.52
CA VAL A 603 -41.99 -18.80 -37.57
C VAL A 603 -42.42 -17.36 -37.18
N THR A 604 -41.45 -16.45 -37.28
CA THR A 604 -41.47 -15.03 -37.76
C THR A 604 -42.70 -14.10 -37.58
N GLY A 605 -42.49 -12.84 -37.10
CA GLY A 605 -43.51 -11.77 -37.23
C GLY A 605 -43.15 -10.33 -36.78
N LEU A 606 -42.77 -9.48 -37.75
CA LEU A 606 -43.02 -8.02 -37.91
C LEU A 606 -43.10 -7.01 -36.72
N TYR A 607 -42.28 -5.94 -36.84
CA TYR A 607 -42.51 -4.52 -36.47
C TYR A 607 -43.82 -4.09 -35.76
N THR A 608 -43.71 -3.44 -34.58
CA THR A 608 -43.74 -1.95 -34.41
C THR A 608 -43.73 -1.53 -32.93
N PRO A 609 -43.09 -0.40 -32.55
CA PRO A 609 -43.29 0.23 -31.25
C PRO A 609 -44.38 1.31 -31.30
N THR A 610 -45.27 1.35 -30.30
CA THR A 610 -46.20 2.47 -30.08
C THR A 610 -46.13 2.91 -28.63
N SER A 611 -46.06 4.21 -28.36
CA SER A 611 -45.86 4.78 -27.02
C SER A 611 -47.11 5.47 -26.47
N ALA A 612 -47.44 5.20 -25.20
CA ALA A 612 -48.42 5.98 -24.43
C ALA A 612 -48.22 5.82 -22.89
N ASN A 613 -47.54 6.80 -22.29
CA ASN A 613 -47.79 7.43 -20.98
C ASN A 613 -48.56 6.67 -19.86
N LEU A 614 -47.88 6.51 -18.71
CA LEU A 614 -48.19 7.10 -17.38
C LEU A 614 -49.61 6.93 -16.75
N PRO A 615 -49.80 7.06 -15.42
CA PRO A 615 -48.87 7.59 -14.40
C PRO A 615 -48.71 6.75 -13.11
N TYR A 616 -47.65 7.01 -12.34
CA TYR A 616 -47.72 7.02 -10.87
C TYR A 616 -46.69 8.00 -10.29
N THR A 617 -47.16 9.11 -9.73
CA THR A 617 -46.36 10.02 -8.93
C THR A 617 -46.32 9.53 -7.49
N VAL A 618 -45.29 8.78 -7.12
CA VAL A 618 -44.86 8.73 -5.72
C VAL A 618 -44.19 10.06 -5.42
N ASN A 619 -44.54 10.68 -4.29
CA ASN A 619 -43.83 11.87 -3.82
C ASN A 619 -42.51 11.41 -3.19
N ASP A 620 -41.46 11.30 -4.00
CA ASP A 620 -40.15 10.86 -3.55
C ASP A 620 -39.64 11.75 -2.40
N PRO A 621 -39.27 11.17 -1.25
CA PRO A 621 -38.47 11.87 -0.24
C PRO A 621 -37.15 12.35 -0.88
N PRO A 622 -36.67 13.57 -0.57
CA PRO A 622 -35.44 14.11 -1.15
C PRO A 622 -34.26 13.16 -0.97
N GLY A 623 -33.73 12.64 -2.07
CA GLY A 623 -32.63 11.67 -2.08
C GLY A 623 -33.02 10.21 -2.37
N THR A 624 -34.29 9.91 -2.64
CA THR A 624 -34.67 8.58 -3.15
C THR A 624 -34.21 8.40 -4.61
N SER A 625 -33.64 7.25 -4.93
CA SER A 625 -33.07 6.94 -6.26
C SER A 625 -33.35 5.48 -6.67
N ILE A 626 -33.62 5.24 -7.95
CA ILE A 626 -33.84 3.89 -8.49
C ILE A 626 -32.50 3.23 -8.81
N ILE A 627 -32.23 2.05 -8.24
CA ILE A 627 -31.08 1.22 -8.63
C ILE A 627 -31.47 0.36 -9.84
N GLY A 628 -30.61 0.29 -10.85
CA GLY A 628 -30.76 -0.65 -11.96
C GLY A 628 -30.52 -2.10 -11.50
N ILE A 629 -31.38 -3.03 -11.88
CA ILE A 629 -31.37 -4.44 -11.36
C ILE A 629 -29.98 -5.10 -11.46
N SER A 630 -29.21 -4.88 -12.54
CA SER A 630 -27.84 -5.43 -12.65
C SER A 630 -26.86 -4.82 -11.63
N GLU A 631 -26.99 -3.52 -11.33
CA GLU A 631 -26.20 -2.87 -10.28
C GLU A 631 -26.57 -3.39 -8.88
N PHE A 632 -27.86 -3.66 -8.64
CA PHE A 632 -28.28 -4.34 -7.41
C PHE A 632 -27.63 -5.72 -7.29
N MET A 633 -27.58 -6.52 -8.36
CA MET A 633 -26.90 -7.84 -8.34
C MET A 633 -25.40 -7.72 -8.13
N GLU A 634 -24.74 -6.75 -8.77
CA GLU A 634 -23.31 -6.47 -8.55
C GLU A 634 -23.02 -6.08 -7.09
N ARG A 635 -23.87 -5.23 -6.47
CA ARG A 635 -23.80 -4.86 -5.05
C ARG A 635 -24.10 -6.04 -4.12
N LEU A 636 -25.10 -6.87 -4.45
CA LEU A 636 -25.52 -8.03 -3.66
C LEU A 636 -24.43 -9.13 -3.63
N LEU A 637 -23.81 -9.41 -4.78
CA LEU A 637 -22.67 -10.34 -4.88
C LEU A 637 -21.48 -9.88 -4.03
N LEU A 638 -21.13 -8.58 -4.13
CA LEU A 638 -20.05 -7.98 -3.35
C LEU A 638 -20.34 -8.06 -1.85
N ALA A 639 -21.57 -7.75 -1.43
CA ALA A 639 -21.99 -7.85 -0.03
C ALA A 639 -21.97 -9.30 0.49
N ALA A 640 -22.48 -10.26 -0.28
CA ALA A 640 -22.49 -11.68 0.09
C ALA A 640 -21.06 -12.25 0.22
N SER A 641 -20.17 -11.89 -0.71
CA SER A 641 -18.76 -12.29 -0.67
C SER A 641 -18.01 -11.62 0.49
N HIS A 642 -18.34 -10.36 0.82
CA HIS A 642 -17.77 -9.66 1.97
C HIS A 642 -18.20 -10.29 3.30
N GLN A 643 -19.49 -10.59 3.49
CA GLN A 643 -19.97 -11.27 4.69
C GLN A 643 -19.41 -12.70 4.80
N GLY A 644 -19.28 -13.41 3.66
CA GLY A 644 -18.63 -14.71 3.62
C GLY A 644 -17.17 -14.66 4.08
N TYR A 645 -16.40 -13.67 3.60
CA TYR A 645 -15.03 -13.42 4.04
C TYR A 645 -14.95 -13.12 5.56
N LEU A 646 -15.81 -12.24 6.09
CA LEU A 646 -15.84 -11.93 7.53
C LEU A 646 -16.15 -13.15 8.39
N ALA A 647 -17.11 -13.99 7.97
CA ALA A 647 -17.45 -15.23 8.68
C ALA A 647 -16.28 -16.23 8.67
N LEU A 648 -15.61 -16.39 7.53
CA LEU A 648 -14.42 -17.23 7.40
C LEU A 648 -13.24 -16.70 8.22
N CYS A 649 -13.05 -15.37 8.31
CA CYS A 649 -12.01 -14.74 9.14
C CYS A 649 -12.22 -14.88 10.66
N ASN A 650 -13.45 -14.96 11.17
CA ASN A 650 -13.72 -14.91 12.61
C ASN A 650 -13.53 -16.28 13.31
N PRO A 651 -12.41 -16.56 14.01
CA PRO A 651 -12.10 -17.88 14.53
C PRO A 651 -13.10 -18.39 15.58
N SER A 652 -13.84 -17.50 16.24
CA SER A 652 -14.89 -17.84 17.21
C SER A 652 -16.12 -18.48 16.56
N ILE A 653 -16.32 -18.33 15.24
CA ILE A 653 -17.35 -19.07 14.51
C ILE A 653 -16.81 -20.47 14.20
N SER A 654 -17.49 -21.49 14.72
CA SER A 654 -17.10 -22.90 14.55
C SER A 654 -17.30 -23.41 13.13
N LEU A 655 -16.55 -24.44 12.73
CA LEU A 655 -16.72 -25.10 11.42
C LEU A 655 -18.16 -25.60 11.23
N ASN A 656 -18.82 -26.09 12.28
CA ASN A 656 -20.22 -26.55 12.24
C ASN A 656 -21.19 -25.41 11.89
N GLN A 657 -20.94 -24.18 12.35
CA GLN A 657 -21.74 -23.00 11.98
C GLN A 657 -21.46 -22.54 10.54
N LEU A 658 -20.21 -22.67 10.09
CA LEU A 658 -19.81 -22.38 8.71
C LEU A 658 -20.27 -23.47 7.72
N GLN A 659 -20.56 -24.69 8.18
CA GLN A 659 -20.97 -25.81 7.34
C GLN A 659 -22.30 -25.57 6.61
N ARG A 660 -23.21 -24.76 7.16
CA ARG A 660 -24.43 -24.35 6.45
C ARG A 660 -24.14 -23.41 5.25
N PRO A 661 -23.43 -22.27 5.42
CA PRO A 661 -23.15 -21.35 4.30
C PRO A 661 -22.02 -21.76 3.35
N PHE A 662 -21.13 -22.71 3.68
CA PHE A 662 -20.04 -23.13 2.77
C PHE A 662 -19.88 -24.66 2.61
N GLY A 663 -20.86 -25.46 3.05
CA GLY A 663 -20.73 -26.91 3.24
C GLY A 663 -20.17 -27.71 2.07
N PHE A 664 -20.58 -27.40 0.83
CA PHE A 664 -20.03 -28.03 -0.37
C PHE A 664 -18.57 -27.61 -0.64
N ILE A 665 -18.24 -26.33 -0.49
CA ILE A 665 -16.88 -25.84 -0.76
C ILE A 665 -15.90 -26.34 0.32
N PHE A 666 -16.37 -26.62 1.54
CA PHE A 666 -15.60 -27.29 2.59
C PHE A 666 -15.18 -28.74 2.28
N SER A 667 -15.82 -29.44 1.32
CA SER A 667 -15.29 -30.76 0.89
C SER A 667 -14.04 -30.64 0.01
N MET A 668 -13.79 -29.46 -0.56
CA MET A 668 -12.67 -29.17 -1.46
C MET A 668 -11.59 -28.28 -0.85
N MET A 669 -11.94 -27.42 0.12
CA MET A 669 -11.05 -26.40 0.68
C MET A 669 -11.18 -26.27 2.20
N ASN A 670 -10.04 -26.18 2.89
CA ASN A 670 -10.04 -25.83 4.31
C ASN A 670 -10.41 -24.34 4.52
N ARG A 671 -10.66 -23.98 5.78
CA ARG A 671 -11.03 -22.61 6.18
C ARG A 671 -10.04 -21.54 5.68
N GLU A 672 -8.74 -21.81 5.72
CA GLU A 672 -7.69 -20.86 5.36
C GLU A 672 -7.64 -20.60 3.85
N ARG A 673 -7.77 -21.66 3.04
CA ARG A 673 -7.89 -21.55 1.58
C ARG A 673 -9.16 -20.80 1.19
N LEU A 674 -10.30 -21.09 1.85
CA LEU A 674 -11.54 -20.33 1.66
C LEU A 674 -11.37 -18.85 2.00
N THR A 675 -10.82 -18.51 3.18
CA THR A 675 -10.52 -17.11 3.55
C THR A 675 -9.66 -16.43 2.50
N SER A 676 -8.61 -17.11 2.02
CA SER A 676 -7.66 -16.57 1.04
C SER A 676 -8.29 -16.34 -0.34
N PHE A 677 -9.13 -17.27 -0.77
CA PHE A 677 -9.88 -17.20 -2.04
C PHE A 677 -10.92 -16.08 -2.02
N PHE A 678 -11.76 -15.99 -0.98
CA PHE A 678 -12.72 -14.89 -0.81
C PHE A 678 -12.01 -13.53 -0.73
N LYS A 679 -10.83 -13.44 -0.08
CA LYS A 679 -10.00 -12.22 -0.05
C LYS A 679 -9.54 -11.79 -1.45
N ALA A 680 -9.07 -12.75 -2.25
CA ALA A 680 -8.59 -12.50 -3.61
C ALA A 680 -9.76 -12.15 -4.56
N GLU A 681 -10.90 -12.83 -4.42
CA GLU A 681 -12.14 -12.54 -5.15
C GLU A 681 -12.63 -11.12 -4.90
N LEU A 682 -12.73 -10.70 -3.63
CA LEU A 682 -13.09 -9.32 -3.25
C LEU A 682 -12.10 -8.29 -3.80
N HIS A 683 -10.81 -8.62 -3.82
CA HIS A 683 -9.79 -7.76 -4.41
C HIS A 683 -9.94 -7.64 -5.94
N ALA A 684 -10.24 -8.74 -6.64
CA ALA A 684 -10.52 -8.73 -8.08
C ALA A 684 -11.78 -7.89 -8.40
N GLN A 685 -12.87 -8.07 -7.64
CA GLN A 685 -14.11 -7.29 -7.73
C GLN A 685 -13.85 -5.78 -7.57
N LEU A 686 -13.23 -5.39 -6.45
CA LEU A 686 -13.00 -3.98 -6.10
C LEU A 686 -11.96 -3.30 -7.01
N SER A 687 -10.98 -4.04 -7.55
CA SER A 687 -9.97 -3.49 -8.47
C SER A 687 -10.34 -3.57 -9.95
N GLN A 688 -11.49 -4.17 -10.28
CA GLN A 688 -11.95 -4.45 -11.66
C GLN A 688 -10.93 -5.24 -12.50
N LYS A 689 -10.16 -6.12 -11.85
CA LYS A 689 -9.17 -7.01 -12.48
C LYS A 689 -9.68 -8.45 -12.51
N PRO A 690 -9.13 -9.32 -13.37
CA PRO A 690 -9.37 -10.75 -13.27
C PRO A 690 -8.86 -11.30 -11.93
N LEU A 691 -9.36 -12.48 -11.54
CA LEU A 691 -8.82 -13.25 -10.43
C LEU A 691 -7.65 -14.10 -10.94
N ASP A 692 -6.47 -13.48 -11.02
CA ASP A 692 -5.24 -14.12 -11.48
C ASP A 692 -4.72 -15.14 -10.44
N GLY A 693 -4.17 -16.29 -10.88
CA GLY A 693 -3.49 -17.25 -10.01
C GLY A 693 -4.41 -18.20 -9.23
N TRP A 694 -5.69 -18.30 -9.62
CA TRP A 694 -6.67 -19.25 -9.06
C TRP A 694 -7.33 -20.12 -10.13
N GLU A 695 -6.69 -20.28 -11.30
CA GLU A 695 -7.20 -21.03 -12.46
C GLU A 695 -7.48 -22.52 -12.14
N GLY A 696 -6.88 -23.05 -11.07
CA GLY A 696 -7.10 -24.41 -10.58
C GLY A 696 -8.35 -24.61 -9.69
N ILE A 697 -9.21 -23.59 -9.50
CA ILE A 697 -10.52 -23.77 -8.86
C ILE A 697 -11.57 -24.10 -9.94
N PRO A 698 -12.20 -25.28 -9.92
CA PRO A 698 -13.26 -25.62 -10.86
C PRO A 698 -14.50 -24.72 -10.63
N PHE A 699 -15.09 -24.23 -11.72
CA PHE A 699 -16.46 -23.74 -11.68
C PHE A 699 -17.42 -24.94 -11.72
N PHE A 700 -18.59 -24.83 -11.11
CA PHE A 700 -19.55 -25.93 -11.06
C PHE A 700 -21.00 -25.42 -11.01
N ARG A 701 -21.89 -26.12 -11.71
CA ARG A 701 -23.34 -25.89 -11.69
C ARG A 701 -24.01 -26.98 -10.86
N LEU A 702 -24.94 -26.59 -10.00
CA LEU A 702 -25.83 -27.47 -9.25
C LEU A 702 -27.27 -27.20 -9.73
N GLY A 703 -28.11 -28.23 -9.82
CA GLY A 703 -29.56 -28.14 -10.10
C GLY A 703 -30.01 -27.11 -11.15
N GLY A 704 -29.35 -27.01 -12.30
CA GLY A 704 -29.77 -26.06 -13.35
C GLY A 704 -29.47 -24.57 -13.08
N ALA A 705 -28.74 -24.23 -12.02
CA ALA A 705 -28.47 -22.83 -11.65
C ALA A 705 -27.87 -21.99 -12.79
N GLY A 706 -28.43 -20.79 -13.00
CA GLY A 706 -28.08 -19.88 -14.09
C GLY A 706 -28.66 -20.28 -15.44
N THR A 707 -29.70 -21.14 -15.49
CA THR A 707 -30.38 -21.55 -16.73
C THR A 707 -31.89 -21.33 -16.73
N HIS A 708 -32.49 -20.94 -15.60
CA HIS A 708 -33.94 -20.69 -15.50
C HIS A 708 -34.33 -19.40 -16.23
N TYR A 709 -33.42 -18.42 -16.30
CA TYR A 709 -33.62 -17.16 -17.03
C TYR A 709 -32.51 -16.92 -18.07
N PRO A 710 -32.73 -17.25 -19.36
CA PRO A 710 -31.75 -17.00 -20.41
C PRO A 710 -31.62 -15.51 -20.74
N ASP A 711 -30.39 -15.02 -20.84
CA ASP A 711 -30.09 -13.61 -21.14
C ASP A 711 -30.48 -13.25 -22.60
N GLN A 712 -31.50 -12.42 -22.77
CA GLN A 712 -32.07 -12.07 -24.08
C GLN A 712 -31.13 -11.21 -24.97
N ARG A 713 -29.93 -10.86 -24.52
CA ARG A 713 -29.03 -9.92 -25.21
C ARG A 713 -28.19 -10.54 -26.34
N SER A 714 -28.17 -11.85 -26.51
CA SER A 714 -27.24 -12.57 -27.39
C SER A 714 -27.92 -13.27 -28.58
N SER A 715 -28.45 -12.50 -29.54
CA SER A 715 -28.92 -13.00 -30.84
C SER A 715 -27.74 -13.39 -31.76
N GLY A 716 -26.98 -14.41 -31.37
CA GLY A 716 -25.83 -14.96 -32.10
C GLY A 716 -24.73 -15.46 -31.16
N SER A 717 -24.45 -16.77 -31.21
CA SER A 717 -23.49 -17.52 -30.37
C SER A 717 -23.68 -17.37 -28.85
N PHE A 718 -24.08 -18.47 -28.21
CA PHE A 718 -24.16 -18.58 -26.75
C PHE A 718 -22.75 -18.52 -26.13
N VAL A 719 -22.51 -17.50 -25.31
CA VAL A 719 -21.29 -17.35 -24.50
C VAL A 719 -21.74 -17.09 -23.06
N PRO A 720 -21.64 -18.09 -22.15
CA PRO A 720 -21.83 -17.87 -20.72
C PRO A 720 -20.92 -16.74 -20.23
N ARG A 721 -21.39 -15.92 -19.30
CA ARG A 721 -20.59 -14.80 -18.75
C ARG A 721 -19.25 -15.30 -18.16
N HIS A 722 -19.18 -16.57 -17.72
CA HIS A 722 -18.03 -17.24 -17.07
C HIS A 722 -17.10 -18.05 -18.00
N HIS A 723 -17.07 -17.81 -19.31
CA HIS A 723 -16.33 -18.61 -20.32
C HIS A 723 -14.77 -18.52 -20.27
N ARG A 724 -14.19 -18.43 -19.06
CA ARG A 724 -12.73 -18.50 -18.79
C ARG A 724 -12.32 -19.61 -17.83
N TRP A 725 -13.27 -20.31 -17.21
CA TRP A 725 -13.01 -21.38 -16.25
C TRP A 725 -13.73 -22.65 -16.68
N ASP A 726 -13.05 -23.79 -16.56
CA ASP A 726 -13.64 -25.09 -16.85
C ASP A 726 -14.79 -25.39 -15.88
N THR A 727 -15.91 -25.82 -16.45
CA THR A 727 -17.11 -26.18 -15.69
C THR A 727 -17.11 -27.68 -15.44
N VAL A 728 -17.02 -28.09 -14.18
CA VAL A 728 -17.21 -29.48 -13.76
C VAL A 728 -18.70 -29.82 -13.84
N GLU A 729 -19.04 -30.79 -14.70
CA GLU A 729 -20.43 -31.20 -14.97
C GLU A 729 -21.04 -32.06 -13.87
N ASP A 730 -20.24 -32.86 -13.15
CA ASP A 730 -20.66 -33.57 -11.93
C ASP A 730 -19.81 -33.13 -10.71
N PRO A 731 -20.18 -32.01 -10.05
CA PRO A 731 -19.56 -31.61 -8.78
C PRO A 731 -20.02 -32.49 -7.61
N LEU A 732 -21.17 -33.16 -7.71
CA LEU A 732 -21.72 -33.99 -6.65
C LEU A 732 -20.89 -35.27 -6.44
N SER A 733 -20.12 -35.70 -7.45
CA SER A 733 -19.03 -36.66 -7.31
C SER A 733 -18.08 -36.37 -6.14
N LEU A 734 -17.82 -35.08 -5.82
CA LEU A 734 -16.96 -34.61 -4.74
C LEU A 734 -17.69 -34.40 -3.40
N ALA A 735 -19.01 -34.61 -3.35
CA ALA A 735 -19.80 -34.56 -2.12
C ALA A 735 -19.93 -35.94 -1.46
N THR A 736 -20.03 -35.96 -0.13
CA THR A 736 -20.41 -37.16 0.64
C THR A 736 -21.87 -37.52 0.39
N ALA A 737 -22.26 -38.80 0.55
CA ALA A 737 -23.63 -39.25 0.24
C ALA A 737 -24.72 -38.42 0.95
N ASN A 738 -24.54 -38.10 2.23
CA ASN A 738 -25.46 -37.23 2.99
C ASN A 738 -25.54 -35.80 2.40
N LEU A 739 -24.42 -35.25 1.93
CA LEU A 739 -24.39 -33.93 1.31
C LEU A 739 -24.98 -33.95 -0.11
N ARG A 740 -24.86 -35.06 -0.87
CA ARG A 740 -25.53 -35.22 -2.17
C ARG A 740 -27.05 -35.09 -2.00
N THR A 741 -27.62 -35.82 -1.04
CA THR A 741 -29.08 -35.76 -0.75
C THR A 741 -29.54 -34.44 -0.12
N GLN A 742 -28.61 -33.60 0.36
CA GLN A 742 -28.89 -32.20 0.73
C GLN A 742 -28.76 -31.21 -0.44
N LEU A 743 -28.21 -31.65 -1.58
CA LEU A 743 -28.01 -30.86 -2.80
C LEU A 743 -28.84 -31.39 -4.00
N GLU A 744 -29.60 -32.46 -3.81
CA GLU A 744 -30.62 -32.95 -4.76
C GLU A 744 -31.78 -31.96 -4.86
N GLY A 745 -32.06 -31.47 -6.08
CA GLY A 745 -33.11 -30.49 -6.36
C GLY A 745 -32.68 -29.44 -7.40
N ASP A 746 -33.60 -28.55 -7.76
CA ASP A 746 -33.32 -27.38 -8.60
C ASP A 746 -32.74 -26.24 -7.74
N TRP A 747 -31.74 -25.55 -8.27
CA TRP A 747 -30.99 -24.50 -7.57
C TRP A 747 -30.95 -23.22 -8.42
N PHE A 748 -31.03 -22.06 -7.75
CA PHE A 748 -31.00 -20.75 -8.41
C PHE A 748 -29.69 -20.02 -8.09
N ASP A 749 -29.18 -19.24 -9.04
CA ASP A 749 -28.06 -18.32 -8.83
C ASP A 749 -28.49 -16.84 -8.91
N LEU A 750 -27.52 -15.93 -8.95
CA LEU A 750 -27.76 -14.49 -9.09
C LEU A 750 -28.22 -14.08 -10.49
N GLN A 751 -27.97 -14.88 -11.54
CA GLN A 751 -28.52 -14.62 -12.88
C GLN A 751 -30.00 -15.01 -12.93
N ASP A 752 -30.38 -16.15 -12.33
CA ASP A 752 -31.77 -16.54 -12.20
C ASP A 752 -32.55 -15.53 -11.33
N LEU A 753 -31.92 -15.01 -10.27
CA LEU A 753 -32.49 -13.91 -9.47
C LEU A 753 -32.58 -12.60 -10.28
N GLU A 754 -31.58 -12.27 -11.13
CA GLU A 754 -31.63 -11.11 -12.04
C GLU A 754 -32.84 -11.25 -12.99
N GLY A 755 -33.08 -12.44 -13.52
CA GLY A 755 -34.22 -12.76 -14.37
C GLY A 755 -35.57 -12.70 -13.67
N TYR A 756 -35.69 -13.30 -12.48
CA TYR A 756 -36.92 -13.28 -11.68
C TYR A 756 -37.35 -11.85 -11.32
N ILE A 757 -36.43 -11.01 -10.83
CA ILE A 757 -36.72 -9.61 -10.48
C ILE A 757 -37.15 -8.80 -11.71
N ARG A 758 -36.60 -9.11 -12.89
CA ARG A 758 -37.03 -8.50 -14.17
C ARG A 758 -38.43 -8.98 -14.59
N GLU A 759 -38.72 -10.27 -14.54
CA GLU A 759 -40.01 -10.83 -14.93
C GLU A 759 -41.15 -10.27 -14.04
N LYS A 760 -40.91 -10.17 -12.72
CA LYS A 760 -41.86 -9.59 -11.77
C LYS A 760 -41.91 -8.05 -11.79
N ASN A 761 -41.16 -7.39 -12.68
CA ASN A 761 -41.08 -5.93 -12.83
C ASN A 761 -40.84 -5.18 -11.50
N VAL A 762 -39.99 -5.74 -10.63
CA VAL A 762 -39.74 -5.17 -9.29
C VAL A 762 -38.86 -3.93 -9.40
N LEU A 763 -39.36 -2.80 -8.88
CA LEU A 763 -38.60 -1.56 -8.73
C LEU A 763 -37.75 -1.61 -7.46
N LEU A 764 -36.48 -1.23 -7.57
CA LEU A 764 -35.51 -1.23 -6.48
C LEU A 764 -35.12 0.22 -6.15
N LEU A 765 -35.36 0.64 -4.92
CA LEU A 765 -35.17 2.02 -4.46
C LEU A 765 -34.08 2.09 -3.38
N THR A 766 -33.17 3.05 -3.49
CA THR A 766 -32.31 3.50 -2.40
C THR A 766 -32.76 4.83 -1.85
N SER A 767 -33.06 4.87 -0.55
CA SER A 767 -33.10 6.10 0.24
C SER A 767 -31.67 6.59 0.50
N ALA A 768 -31.41 7.88 0.31
CA ALA A 768 -30.20 8.55 0.79
C ALA A 768 -30.36 9.12 2.22
N VAL A 769 -31.14 8.43 3.07
CA VAL A 769 -31.37 8.78 4.48
C VAL A 769 -31.36 7.50 5.34
N LEU A 770 -30.18 7.11 5.81
CA LEU A 770 -29.76 7.27 7.23
C LEU A 770 -28.22 7.19 7.32
#